data_AF-A0A7W0VIM4-F1
#
_entry.id   AF-A0A7W0VIM4-F1
#
_cell.length_a   1.000
_cell.length_b   1.000
_cell.length_c   1.000
_cell.angle_alpha   90.00
_cell.angle_beta   90.00
_cell.angle_gamma   90.00
#
_symmetry.space_group_name_H-M   'P 1'
#
loop_
_entity.id
_entity.type
_entity.pdbx_description
1 polymer ?
#
loop_
_entity_poly.entity_id
_entity_poly.type
_entity_poly.pdbx_seq_one_letter_code
_entity_poly.pdbx_strand_id
1 'polypeptide(L)'
;MVVSDPEQPIVICVDDDRTNLDALGRVLGERYTVLLAGSGAEALELVHANPDVACVLADLRMPGIAGPELLARVAELRPQCRRAVVTGYPESEDLITAINAGHLHYVITKPWKVQDLVQIVDQLLRTFRLERDNHRLLGELSQANTQLRDHEQVLEAQLEVRGREISAATEQLAQMGHQLDALTLRDGLTGLYTHRAFQERLREEIGRALRYGQPMSLLICDIDGFASVNYDLGYQIGDDILRRLAVVLQEDDSPDRVRSSDVVARYSGEEFVLLLPETAKTGALTKAARLRDAVGAAEMPGGRMLTMSIGVACLPDDAADPEGLLTAAESALRSAKRGGLGRVQFFSGDTPGEGPRSRPFGKVPEIDKFRPYQERMHEVTAILNRDRALSCLLIDLSRLHKVELDLGVQHHSEIYDHAAAVLDQMRGNTLEPADLVCRSGDGDGYMVILAPRAPGVRTDLEALAGTVEKAVEESLAPMVKDVLREQPRITVGSGRVLGNSLIRPERLTARLVTEAQDNTRNLRERKAHRDRSTLQDIILGEGLSSVYQPIVDLGTGDIFAYEALTRGPRGSSLESPATLFAIADEVDLTVELDRACFRGALRSATTLEPVHRLFVNLLPMSFYDSAFIEVEVGNLLSAAGLTPANIVFEITERLAIENFASFKRALAAYTAMGFGVAIDDVGTRHSNLETVMSLRPHFIKVSDVLCRGIARSTVKREMLRSLRHIADTIDAVMIAEGIEDIEDVVALRDLGLRYGQGYYMARPAPPFVSIKDEVRAELRSVSVSTPRPTAKVATSQDNDDEDEEDRDLPIAIAKPTPGRTQVFGTGSQSAIPKNVFGRPEDEITSDFQIPGAPIDRPRPRGSEPPSAVQETAHTPWEPLSDDEATGEALLESLRKPGENTPEGERGPGRPGLN
;
A
#
# COMPACT_ATOMS: atom_id res chain seq x y z
N MET A 1 -35.43 12.39 -66.60
CA MET A 1 -34.42 12.72 -65.58
C MET A 1 -34.40 11.58 -64.59
N VAL A 2 -33.43 10.68 -64.71
CA VAL A 2 -33.19 9.64 -63.71
C VAL A 2 -32.27 10.27 -62.67
N VAL A 3 -32.74 10.36 -61.43
CA VAL A 3 -31.96 10.87 -60.30
C VAL A 3 -30.91 9.80 -59.99
N SER A 4 -29.64 10.10 -60.21
CA SER A 4 -28.50 9.22 -59.92
C SER A 4 -28.23 9.20 -58.42
N ASP A 5 -28.15 8.01 -57.84
CA ASP A 5 -27.81 7.74 -56.44
C ASP A 5 -26.36 8.20 -56.16
N PRO A 6 -26.11 9.11 -55.19
CA PRO A 6 -24.79 9.75 -55.00
C PRO A 6 -23.66 8.82 -54.52
N GLU A 7 -23.91 7.53 -54.29
CA GLU A 7 -22.88 6.56 -53.89
C GLU A 7 -22.41 5.61 -55.03
N GLN A 8 -23.02 5.63 -56.21
CA GLN A 8 -22.58 4.76 -57.30
C GLN A 8 -21.50 5.42 -58.19
N PRO A 9 -20.33 4.79 -58.38
CA PRO A 9 -19.22 5.36 -59.13
C PRO A 9 -19.60 5.56 -60.60
N ILE A 10 -19.27 6.73 -61.15
CA ILE A 10 -19.60 7.08 -62.53
C ILE A 10 -18.56 6.48 -63.47
N VAL A 11 -19.02 5.72 -64.46
CA VAL A 11 -18.20 5.14 -65.53
C VAL A 11 -18.57 5.82 -66.85
N ILE A 12 -17.59 6.38 -67.56
CA ILE A 12 -17.81 6.95 -68.89
C ILE A 12 -17.34 5.95 -69.95
N CYS A 13 -18.21 5.59 -70.90
CA CYS A 13 -17.86 4.77 -72.05
C CYS A 13 -17.85 5.62 -73.33
N VAL A 14 -16.77 5.50 -74.11
CA VAL A 14 -16.53 6.32 -75.31
C VAL A 14 -16.21 5.42 -76.49
N ASP A 15 -17.00 5.49 -77.54
CA ASP A 15 -16.84 4.71 -78.78
C ASP A 15 -17.62 5.44 -79.89
N ASP A 16 -17.07 5.54 -81.10
CA ASP A 16 -17.75 6.22 -82.22
C ASP A 16 -18.79 5.31 -82.90
N ASP A 17 -18.73 4.00 -82.67
CA ASP A 17 -19.77 3.06 -83.05
C ASP A 17 -20.86 2.97 -81.98
N ARG A 18 -22.04 3.49 -82.32
CA ARG A 18 -23.23 3.47 -81.46
C ARG A 18 -23.64 2.06 -81.02
N THR A 19 -23.36 1.04 -81.83
CA THR A 19 -23.66 -0.36 -81.50
C THR A 19 -22.82 -0.84 -80.31
N ASN A 20 -21.55 -0.43 -80.25
CA ASN A 20 -20.65 -0.76 -79.15
C ASN A 20 -21.04 0.01 -77.88
N LEU A 21 -21.37 1.31 -78.01
CA LEU A 21 -21.86 2.12 -76.88
C LEU A 21 -23.12 1.54 -76.25
N ASP A 22 -24.12 1.17 -77.06
CA ASP A 22 -25.39 0.61 -76.56
C ASP A 22 -25.15 -0.76 -75.89
N ALA A 23 -24.17 -1.54 -76.36
CA ALA A 23 -23.77 -2.80 -75.74
C ALA A 23 -23.06 -2.60 -74.39
N LEU A 24 -22.08 -1.68 -74.32
CA LEU A 24 -21.38 -1.33 -73.08
C LEU A 24 -22.35 -0.73 -72.05
N GLY A 25 -23.22 0.18 -72.49
CA GLY A 25 -24.25 0.79 -71.66
C GLY A 25 -25.23 -0.22 -71.08
N ARG A 26 -25.65 -1.23 -71.86
CA ARG A 26 -26.52 -2.31 -71.36
C ARG A 26 -25.81 -3.20 -70.35
N VAL A 27 -24.56 -3.59 -70.61
CA VAL A 27 -23.82 -4.51 -69.74
C VAL A 27 -23.42 -3.85 -68.41
N LEU A 28 -22.90 -2.62 -68.47
CA LEU A 28 -22.39 -1.93 -67.28
C LEU A 28 -23.49 -1.15 -66.54
N GLY A 29 -24.54 -0.72 -67.24
CA GLY A 29 -25.64 0.05 -66.66
C GLY A 29 -26.53 -0.72 -65.68
N GLU A 30 -26.41 -2.05 -65.60
CA GLU A 30 -27.06 -2.85 -64.56
C GLU A 30 -26.41 -2.68 -63.18
N ARG A 31 -25.15 -2.23 -63.12
CA ARG A 31 -24.34 -2.22 -61.88
C ARG A 31 -23.73 -0.86 -61.53
N TYR A 32 -23.57 0.03 -62.50
CA TYR A 32 -22.94 1.34 -62.31
C TYR A 32 -23.71 2.45 -63.00
N THR A 33 -23.46 3.69 -62.57
CA THR A 33 -23.91 4.87 -63.30
C THR A 33 -23.04 5.06 -64.54
N VAL A 34 -23.57 4.68 -65.71
CA VAL A 34 -22.83 4.74 -66.98
C VAL A 34 -23.25 5.98 -67.79
N LEU A 35 -22.27 6.77 -68.22
CA LEU A 35 -22.44 7.87 -69.17
C LEU A 35 -21.81 7.48 -70.51
N LEU A 36 -22.51 7.71 -71.61
CA LEU A 36 -22.06 7.33 -72.95
C LEU A 36 -21.68 8.58 -73.74
N ALA A 37 -20.57 8.51 -74.48
CA ALA A 37 -20.11 9.57 -75.36
C ALA A 37 -19.73 9.01 -76.73
N GLY A 38 -20.21 9.64 -77.81
CA GLY A 38 -19.93 9.23 -79.20
C GLY A 38 -18.62 9.80 -79.76
N SER A 39 -17.92 10.65 -79.00
CA SER A 39 -16.65 11.23 -79.41
C SER A 39 -15.79 11.60 -78.20
N GLY A 40 -14.47 11.72 -78.41
CA GLY A 40 -13.58 12.16 -77.34
C GLY A 40 -13.82 13.60 -76.85
N ALA A 41 -14.39 14.49 -77.68
CA ALA A 41 -14.74 15.85 -77.26
C ALA A 41 -15.93 15.84 -76.27
N GLU A 42 -16.98 15.08 -76.59
CA GLU A 42 -18.13 14.88 -75.71
C GLU A 42 -17.73 14.21 -74.38
N ALA A 43 -16.81 13.24 -74.44
CA ALA A 43 -16.28 12.59 -73.24
C ALA A 43 -15.54 13.58 -72.30
N LEU A 44 -14.78 14.54 -72.84
CA LEU A 44 -14.11 15.56 -72.03
C LEU A 44 -15.11 16.51 -71.36
N GLU A 45 -16.18 16.88 -72.05
CA GLU A 45 -17.26 17.68 -71.46
C GLU A 45 -17.91 16.94 -70.29
N LEU A 46 -18.17 15.64 -70.43
CA LEU A 46 -18.72 14.80 -69.36
C LEU A 46 -17.75 14.66 -68.18
N VAL A 47 -16.44 14.49 -68.41
CA VAL A 47 -15.42 14.46 -67.34
C VAL A 47 -15.34 15.80 -66.60
N HIS A 48 -15.54 16.91 -67.31
CA HIS A 48 -15.54 18.23 -66.69
C HIS A 48 -16.81 18.47 -65.86
N ALA A 49 -17.97 18.08 -66.39
CA ALA A 49 -19.26 18.22 -65.73
C ALA A 49 -19.41 17.32 -64.50
N ASN A 50 -18.67 16.20 -64.43
CA ASN A 50 -18.78 15.22 -63.36
C ASN A 50 -17.43 15.04 -62.65
N PRO A 51 -17.21 15.69 -61.49
CA PRO A 51 -15.94 15.60 -60.74
C PRO A 51 -15.64 14.20 -60.19
N ASP A 52 -16.67 13.41 -59.90
CA ASP A 52 -16.59 12.08 -59.28
C ASP A 52 -16.52 10.91 -60.28
N VAL A 53 -16.10 11.18 -61.53
CA VAL A 53 -15.89 10.11 -62.51
C VAL A 53 -14.79 9.17 -62.02
N ALA A 54 -15.18 7.91 -61.81
CA ALA A 54 -14.32 6.89 -61.25
C ALA A 54 -13.53 6.14 -62.33
N CYS A 55 -14.10 5.98 -63.53
CA CYS A 55 -13.45 5.29 -64.64
C CYS A 55 -13.89 5.82 -66.02
N VAL A 56 -12.96 5.91 -66.96
CA VAL A 56 -13.22 6.16 -68.39
C VAL A 56 -12.74 4.97 -69.21
N LEU A 57 -13.64 4.40 -70.01
CA LEU A 57 -13.40 3.34 -70.98
C LEU A 57 -13.50 3.95 -72.38
N ALA A 58 -12.42 3.96 -73.16
CA ALA A 58 -12.42 4.59 -74.49
C ALA A 58 -11.98 3.64 -75.59
N ASP A 59 -12.62 3.68 -76.76
CA ASP A 59 -12.14 2.99 -77.94
C ASP A 59 -10.79 3.55 -78.41
N LEU A 60 -9.93 2.69 -78.96
CA LEU A 60 -8.60 3.08 -79.41
C LEU A 60 -8.64 4.09 -80.58
N ARG A 61 -9.55 3.94 -81.55
CA ARG A 61 -9.56 4.70 -82.80
C ARG A 61 -10.91 5.38 -83.02
N MET A 62 -10.98 6.66 -82.66
CA MET A 62 -12.17 7.50 -82.87
C MET A 62 -11.82 8.72 -83.75
N PRO A 63 -12.78 9.22 -84.56
CA PRO A 63 -12.59 10.45 -85.32
C PRO A 63 -12.46 11.67 -84.40
N GLY A 64 -11.51 12.55 -84.72
CA GLY A 64 -11.17 13.71 -83.88
C GLY A 64 -10.13 13.34 -82.84
N ILE A 65 -10.53 13.24 -81.57
CA ILE A 65 -9.63 12.90 -80.46
C ILE A 65 -9.58 11.39 -80.30
N ALA A 66 -8.41 10.79 -80.53
CA ALA A 66 -8.20 9.34 -80.38
C ALA A 66 -8.23 8.92 -78.89
N GLY A 67 -8.55 7.64 -78.61
CA GLY A 67 -8.68 7.12 -77.24
C GLY A 67 -7.47 7.36 -76.34
N PRO A 68 -6.22 7.07 -76.77
CA PRO A 68 -5.04 7.34 -75.97
C PRO A 68 -4.82 8.83 -75.67
N GLU A 69 -5.08 9.70 -76.63
CA GLU A 69 -4.97 11.16 -76.47
C GLU A 69 -6.03 11.68 -75.48
N LEU A 70 -7.26 11.17 -75.58
CA LEU A 70 -8.34 11.46 -74.63
C LEU A 70 -7.93 11.07 -73.20
N LEU A 71 -7.44 9.84 -73.00
CA LEU A 71 -7.10 9.35 -71.68
C LEU A 71 -5.88 10.03 -71.08
N ALA A 72 -4.92 10.47 -71.90
CA ALA A 72 -3.82 11.34 -71.45
C ALA A 72 -4.35 12.68 -70.90
N ARG A 73 -5.29 13.34 -71.60
CA ARG A 73 -5.94 14.57 -71.11
C ARG A 73 -6.75 14.32 -69.84
N VAL A 74 -7.44 13.19 -69.73
CA VAL A 74 -8.14 12.79 -68.49
C VAL A 74 -7.14 12.57 -67.35
N ALA A 75 -5.93 12.06 -67.63
CA ALA A 75 -4.90 11.88 -66.61
C ALA A 75 -4.41 13.20 -66.01
N GLU A 76 -4.37 14.27 -66.81
CA GLU A 76 -4.02 15.61 -66.34
C GLU A 76 -5.18 16.25 -65.55
N LEU A 77 -6.41 16.15 -66.07
CA LEU A 77 -7.59 16.78 -65.48
C LEU A 77 -8.07 16.07 -64.20
N ARG A 78 -7.96 14.75 -64.17
CA ARG A 78 -8.42 13.85 -63.11
C ARG A 78 -7.42 12.71 -62.91
N PRO A 79 -6.28 12.96 -62.22
CA PRO A 79 -5.22 11.96 -62.04
C PRO A 79 -5.71 10.66 -61.40
N GLN A 80 -6.65 10.76 -60.45
CA GLN A 80 -7.23 9.65 -59.70
C GLN A 80 -8.21 8.80 -60.53
N CYS A 81 -8.79 9.35 -61.61
CA CYS A 81 -9.74 8.62 -62.44
C CYS A 81 -9.06 7.41 -63.11
N ARG A 82 -9.71 6.25 -63.07
CA ARG A 82 -9.23 5.06 -63.77
C ARG A 82 -9.49 5.20 -65.27
N ARG A 83 -8.59 4.63 -66.05
CA ARG A 83 -8.50 4.86 -67.49
C ARG A 83 -8.19 3.54 -68.16
N ALA A 84 -9.08 3.07 -69.03
CA ALA A 84 -8.85 1.86 -69.80
C ALA A 84 -9.24 2.06 -71.26
N VAL A 85 -8.49 1.39 -72.14
CA VAL A 85 -8.77 1.40 -73.58
C VAL A 85 -9.46 0.11 -73.98
N VAL A 86 -10.44 0.18 -74.87
CA VAL A 86 -11.08 -0.96 -75.52
C VAL A 86 -10.56 -1.05 -76.96
N THR A 87 -9.98 -2.18 -77.37
CA THR A 87 -9.34 -2.31 -78.69
C THR A 87 -9.49 -3.69 -79.32
N GLY A 88 -9.74 -3.77 -80.64
CA GLY A 88 -9.62 -5.02 -81.42
C GLY A 88 -8.19 -5.31 -81.89
N TYR A 89 -7.26 -4.37 -81.68
CA TYR A 89 -5.87 -4.42 -82.16
C TYR A 89 -4.91 -4.11 -80.99
N PRO A 90 -4.52 -5.11 -80.19
CA PRO A 90 -3.71 -4.90 -78.99
C PRO A 90 -2.24 -4.56 -79.25
N GLU A 91 -1.77 -4.59 -80.50
CA GLU A 91 -0.36 -4.40 -80.88
C GLU A 91 -0.05 -3.02 -81.51
N SER A 92 -0.83 -1.99 -81.20
CA SER A 92 -0.63 -0.63 -81.76
C SER A 92 0.50 0.13 -81.04
N GLU A 93 1.40 0.81 -81.78
CA GLU A 93 2.46 1.66 -81.20
C GLU A 93 1.90 2.77 -80.28
N ASP A 94 0.76 3.35 -80.64
CA ASP A 94 0.05 4.37 -79.85
C ASP A 94 -0.40 3.84 -78.48
N LEU A 95 -0.76 2.56 -78.40
CA LEU A 95 -1.18 1.90 -77.17
C LEU A 95 0.01 1.67 -76.25
N ILE A 96 1.13 1.17 -76.80
CA ILE A 96 2.37 0.94 -76.06
C ILE A 96 2.88 2.26 -75.47
N THR A 97 2.82 3.34 -76.25
CA THR A 97 3.23 4.68 -75.81
C THR A 97 2.37 5.16 -74.64
N ALA A 98 1.05 4.99 -74.70
CA ALA A 98 0.14 5.41 -73.64
C ALA A 98 0.27 4.57 -72.35
N ILE A 99 0.60 3.28 -72.46
CA ILE A 99 0.94 2.43 -71.30
C ILE A 99 2.25 2.92 -70.66
N ASN A 100 3.31 3.11 -71.45
CA ASN A 100 4.62 3.52 -70.95
C ASN A 100 4.60 4.92 -70.32
N ALA A 101 3.73 5.80 -70.80
CA ALA A 101 3.51 7.11 -70.21
C ALA A 101 2.61 7.09 -68.95
N GLY A 102 2.14 5.91 -68.52
CA GLY A 102 1.32 5.74 -67.31
C GLY A 102 -0.10 6.31 -67.42
N HIS A 103 -0.55 6.63 -68.64
CA HIS A 103 -1.88 7.20 -68.86
C HIS A 103 -2.99 6.15 -68.80
N LEU A 104 -2.65 4.86 -68.92
CA LEU A 104 -3.60 3.75 -68.93
C LEU A 104 -3.41 2.83 -67.74
N HIS A 105 -4.50 2.43 -67.11
CA HIS A 105 -4.52 1.43 -66.05
C HIS A 105 -4.82 0.02 -66.57
N TYR A 106 -5.55 -0.10 -67.69
CA TYR A 106 -5.91 -1.41 -68.26
C TYR A 106 -6.19 -1.34 -69.76
N VAL A 107 -6.08 -2.48 -70.45
CA VAL A 107 -6.43 -2.65 -71.87
C VAL A 107 -7.42 -3.81 -72.03
N ILE A 108 -8.55 -3.54 -72.65
CA ILE A 108 -9.64 -4.49 -72.88
C ILE A 108 -9.65 -4.86 -74.37
N THR A 109 -9.63 -6.16 -74.70
CA THR A 109 -9.61 -6.63 -76.09
C THR A 109 -11.02 -6.93 -76.63
N LYS A 110 -11.29 -6.56 -77.89
CA LYS A 110 -12.53 -6.89 -78.63
C LYS A 110 -12.34 -8.20 -79.41
N PRO A 111 -13.30 -9.14 -79.42
CA PRO A 111 -14.58 -9.13 -78.70
C PRO A 111 -14.42 -9.51 -77.22
N TRP A 112 -15.09 -8.79 -76.32
CA TRP A 112 -15.04 -9.06 -74.87
C TRP A 112 -16.15 -10.01 -74.44
N LYS A 113 -15.88 -10.83 -73.42
CA LYS A 113 -16.94 -11.54 -72.69
C LYS A 113 -17.53 -10.61 -71.63
N VAL A 114 -18.85 -10.72 -71.43
CA VAL A 114 -19.59 -9.88 -70.47
C VAL A 114 -19.01 -9.99 -69.05
N GLN A 115 -18.70 -11.22 -68.60
CA GLN A 115 -18.15 -11.46 -67.25
C GLN A 115 -16.76 -10.84 -67.07
N ASP A 116 -15.87 -10.98 -68.06
CA ASP A 116 -14.52 -10.45 -68.00
C ASP A 116 -14.53 -8.91 -67.95
N LEU A 117 -15.40 -8.27 -68.76
CA LEU A 117 -15.55 -6.81 -68.76
C LEU A 117 -16.00 -6.28 -67.39
N VAL A 118 -17.02 -6.91 -66.79
CA VAL A 118 -17.53 -6.50 -65.47
C VAL A 118 -16.45 -6.67 -64.40
N GLN A 119 -15.73 -7.79 -64.40
CA GLN A 119 -14.66 -8.05 -63.43
C GLN A 119 -13.53 -7.01 -63.51
N ILE A 120 -13.13 -6.63 -64.73
CA ILE A 120 -12.10 -5.60 -64.95
C ILE A 120 -12.57 -4.25 -64.42
N VAL A 121 -13.80 -3.86 -64.72
CA VAL A 121 -14.36 -2.58 -64.24
C VAL A 121 -14.49 -2.58 -62.72
N ASP A 122 -14.96 -3.67 -62.10
CA ASP A 122 -14.99 -3.82 -60.65
C ASP A 122 -13.60 -3.65 -60.01
N GLN A 123 -12.57 -4.23 -60.59
CA GLN A 123 -11.20 -4.10 -60.10
C GLN A 123 -10.70 -2.65 -60.17
N LEU A 124 -10.96 -1.95 -61.29
CA LEU A 124 -10.59 -0.55 -61.45
C LEU A 124 -11.31 0.34 -60.42
N LEU A 125 -12.62 0.14 -60.25
CA LEU A 125 -13.42 0.90 -59.30
C LEU A 125 -13.05 0.62 -57.84
N ARG A 126 -12.73 -0.64 -57.49
CA ARG A 126 -12.22 -0.99 -56.16
C ARG A 126 -10.91 -0.27 -55.86
N THR A 127 -10.00 -0.23 -56.83
CA THR A 127 -8.71 0.45 -56.65
C THR A 127 -8.91 1.97 -56.54
N PHE A 128 -9.84 2.56 -57.30
CA PHE A 128 -10.22 3.98 -57.16
C PHE A 128 -10.71 4.31 -55.75
N ARG A 129 -11.64 3.51 -55.21
CA ARG A 129 -12.18 3.69 -53.85
C ARG A 129 -11.08 3.58 -52.79
N LEU A 130 -10.25 2.54 -52.88
CA LEU A 130 -9.15 2.33 -51.92
C LEU A 130 -8.16 3.50 -51.90
N GLU A 131 -7.77 4.05 -53.06
CA GLU A 131 -6.86 5.21 -53.11
C GLU A 131 -7.53 6.48 -52.56
N ARG A 132 -8.80 6.70 -52.87
CA ARG A 132 -9.57 7.83 -52.34
C ARG A 132 -9.72 7.75 -50.82
N ASP A 133 -10.05 6.57 -50.30
CA ASP A 133 -10.17 6.33 -48.86
C ASP A 133 -8.83 6.45 -48.15
N ASN A 134 -7.74 5.94 -48.74
CA ASN A 134 -6.40 6.08 -48.19
C ASN A 134 -5.98 7.56 -48.12
N HIS A 135 -6.24 8.35 -49.17
CA HIS A 135 -5.99 9.79 -49.13
C HIS A 135 -6.83 10.52 -48.07
N ARG A 136 -8.10 10.12 -47.87
CA ARG A 136 -8.95 10.67 -46.81
C ARG A 136 -8.39 10.33 -45.43
N LEU A 137 -8.09 9.05 -45.18
CA LEU A 137 -7.56 8.55 -43.91
C LEU A 137 -6.19 9.18 -43.58
N LEU A 138 -5.32 9.36 -44.56
CA LEU A 138 -4.04 10.07 -44.37
C LEU A 138 -4.25 11.53 -43.97
N GLY A 139 -5.27 12.20 -44.51
CA GLY A 139 -5.68 13.54 -44.10
C GLY A 139 -6.19 13.57 -42.65
N GLU A 140 -7.11 12.68 -42.30
CA GLU A 140 -7.66 12.54 -40.95
C GLU A 140 -6.56 12.21 -39.92
N LEU A 141 -5.65 11.30 -40.25
CA LEU A 141 -4.53 10.92 -39.40
C LEU A 141 -3.54 12.08 -39.21
N SER A 142 -3.25 12.83 -40.27
CA SER A 142 -2.39 14.02 -40.18
C SER A 142 -3.02 15.08 -39.27
N GLN A 143 -4.33 15.30 -39.38
CA GLN A 143 -5.06 16.24 -38.53
C GLN A 143 -5.10 15.79 -37.07
N ALA A 144 -5.40 14.52 -36.82
CA ALA A 144 -5.41 13.93 -35.49
C ALA A 144 -4.01 14.00 -34.83
N ASN A 145 -2.95 13.72 -35.58
CA ASN A 145 -1.57 13.82 -35.09
C ASN A 145 -1.19 15.25 -34.71
N THR A 146 -1.61 16.25 -35.48
CA THR A 146 -1.39 17.66 -35.11
C THR A 146 -2.13 18.02 -33.83
N GLN A 147 -3.41 17.61 -33.71
CA GLN A 147 -4.19 17.84 -32.48
C GLN A 147 -3.59 17.14 -31.26
N LEU A 148 -3.07 15.93 -31.40
CA LEU A 148 -2.41 15.23 -30.31
C LEU A 148 -1.14 15.94 -29.85
N ARG A 149 -0.32 16.42 -30.79
CA ARG A 149 0.89 17.20 -30.47
C ARG A 149 0.56 18.51 -29.75
N ASP A 150 -0.50 19.20 -30.16
CA ASP A 150 -0.94 20.42 -29.48
C ASP A 150 -1.41 20.12 -28.05
N HIS A 151 -2.14 19.02 -27.83
CA HIS A 151 -2.52 18.59 -26.48
C HIS A 151 -1.32 18.17 -25.63
N GLU A 152 -0.35 17.46 -26.21
CA GLU A 152 0.88 17.04 -25.55
C GLU A 152 1.68 18.26 -25.04
N GLN A 153 1.84 19.29 -25.87
CA GLN A 153 2.50 20.53 -25.47
C GLN A 153 1.78 21.26 -24.34
N VAL A 154 0.44 21.29 -24.35
CA VAL A 154 -0.35 21.90 -23.28
C VAL A 154 -0.21 21.11 -21.98
N LEU A 155 -0.24 19.77 -22.05
CA LEU A 155 -0.06 18.91 -20.88
C LEU A 155 1.35 19.03 -20.30
N GLU A 156 2.39 19.05 -21.13
CA GLU A 156 3.77 19.27 -20.67
C GLU A 156 3.91 20.61 -19.95
N ALA A 157 3.33 21.69 -20.50
CA ALA A 157 3.34 23.00 -19.84
C ALA A 157 2.59 22.98 -18.50
N GLN A 158 1.46 22.27 -18.40
CA GLN A 158 0.73 22.11 -17.14
C GLN A 158 1.51 21.27 -16.11
N LEU A 159 2.18 20.21 -16.55
CA LEU A 159 3.02 19.37 -15.70
C LEU A 159 4.24 20.14 -15.18
N GLU A 160 4.87 20.99 -16.00
CA GLU A 160 5.94 21.86 -15.52
C GLU A 160 5.46 22.85 -14.46
N VAL A 161 4.29 23.47 -14.66
CA VAL A 161 3.70 24.40 -13.68
C VAL A 161 3.36 23.67 -12.38
N ARG A 162 2.66 22.53 -12.46
CA ARG A 162 2.36 21.70 -11.27
C ARG A 162 3.62 21.17 -10.61
N GLY A 163 4.65 20.81 -11.36
CA GLY A 163 5.94 20.37 -10.83
C GLY A 163 6.65 21.45 -10.01
N ARG A 164 6.56 22.72 -10.45
CA ARG A 164 7.04 23.88 -9.69
C ARG A 164 6.21 24.14 -8.44
N GLU A 165 4.89 24.03 -8.52
CA GLU A 165 3.98 24.16 -7.36
C GLU A 165 4.24 23.08 -6.31
N ILE A 166 4.40 21.82 -6.73
CA ILE A 166 4.73 20.71 -5.84
C ILE A 166 6.10 20.92 -5.22
N SER A 167 7.11 21.34 -5.99
CA SER A 167 8.45 21.60 -5.46
C SER A 167 8.46 22.74 -4.43
N ALA A 168 7.67 23.79 -4.65
CA ALA A 168 7.50 24.88 -3.69
C ALA A 168 6.76 24.40 -2.41
N ALA A 169 5.74 23.55 -2.57
CA ALA A 169 5.00 22.98 -1.45
C ALA A 169 5.87 22.00 -0.62
N THR A 170 6.71 21.19 -1.27
CA THR A 170 7.64 20.29 -0.58
C THR A 170 8.76 21.06 0.12
N GLU A 171 9.26 22.16 -0.45
CA GLU A 171 10.19 23.05 0.25
C GLU A 171 9.54 23.72 1.47
N GLN A 172 8.28 24.14 1.40
CA GLN A 172 7.53 24.65 2.55
C GLN A 172 7.32 23.57 3.62
N LEU A 173 6.95 22.35 3.22
CA LEU A 173 6.81 21.22 4.14
C LEU A 173 8.14 20.83 4.78
N ALA A 174 9.24 20.88 4.04
CA ALA A 174 10.59 20.67 4.59
C ALA A 174 10.96 21.78 5.59
N GLN A 175 10.62 23.04 5.31
CA GLN A 175 10.81 24.14 6.26
C GLN A 175 9.95 23.99 7.52
N MET A 176 8.69 23.57 7.40
CA MET A 176 7.82 23.26 8.54
C MET A 176 8.31 22.02 9.30
N GLY A 177 8.82 21.01 8.61
CA GLY A 177 9.49 19.84 9.18
C GLY A 177 10.73 20.25 9.98
N HIS A 178 11.55 21.15 9.46
CA HIS A 178 12.69 21.72 10.20
C HIS A 178 12.27 22.58 11.40
N GLN A 179 11.11 23.24 11.35
CA GLN A 179 10.54 23.96 12.50
C GLN A 179 9.95 23.02 13.56
N LEU A 180 9.43 21.85 13.16
CA LEU A 180 8.99 20.79 14.06
C LEU A 180 10.19 20.02 14.66
N ASP A 181 11.25 19.80 13.89
CA ASP A 181 12.53 19.23 14.38
C ASP A 181 13.22 20.17 15.40
N ALA A 182 13.01 21.48 15.29
CA ALA A 182 13.47 22.41 16.32
C ALA A 182 12.76 22.22 17.68
N LEU A 183 11.58 21.58 17.71
CA LEU A 183 10.84 21.24 18.93
C LEU A 183 11.25 19.87 19.53
N THR A 184 12.04 19.03 18.82
CA THR A 184 12.47 17.70 19.29
C THR A 184 13.88 17.66 19.92
N LEU A 185 14.50 18.83 20.12
CA LEU A 185 15.83 18.93 20.75
C LEU A 185 15.83 18.73 22.27
N ARG A 186 14.66 18.79 22.93
CA ARG A 186 14.53 18.74 24.40
C ARG A 186 13.69 17.54 24.85
N ASP A 187 14.14 16.88 25.92
CA ASP A 187 13.43 15.79 26.58
C ASP A 187 12.16 16.33 27.23
N GLY A 188 10.99 15.76 26.90
CA GLY A 188 9.69 16.25 27.36
C GLY A 188 9.47 16.14 28.86
N LEU A 189 10.23 15.26 29.56
CA LEU A 189 10.14 15.10 31.00
C LEU A 189 11.10 16.03 31.76
N THR A 190 12.37 16.10 31.35
CA THR A 190 13.43 16.81 32.10
C THR A 190 13.83 18.17 31.55
N GLY A 191 13.44 18.50 30.31
CA GLY A 191 13.87 19.74 29.63
C GLY A 191 15.36 19.77 29.22
N LEU A 192 16.10 18.67 29.44
CA LEU A 192 17.48 18.49 28.97
C LEU A 192 17.53 18.24 27.47
N TYR A 193 18.72 18.23 26.86
CA TYR A 193 18.84 17.81 25.47
C TYR A 193 18.48 16.32 25.31
N THR A 194 17.84 15.99 24.18
CA THR A 194 17.55 14.59 23.81
C THR A 194 18.82 13.86 23.38
N HIS A 195 18.78 12.52 23.37
CA HIS A 195 19.86 11.69 22.82
C HIS A 195 20.30 12.14 21.42
N ARG A 196 19.34 12.43 20.53
CA ARG A 196 19.62 12.91 19.16
C ARG A 196 20.34 14.25 19.16
N ALA A 197 19.87 15.22 19.94
CA ALA A 197 20.50 16.54 20.05
C ALA A 197 21.93 16.47 20.64
N PHE A 198 22.16 15.55 21.59
CA PHE A 198 23.48 15.28 22.14
C PHE A 198 24.45 14.73 21.09
N GLN A 199 24.04 13.72 20.32
CA GLN A 199 24.87 13.11 19.28
C GLN A 199 25.33 14.12 18.22
N GLU A 200 24.43 15.03 17.83
CA GLU A 200 24.76 16.11 16.89
C GLU A 200 25.80 17.07 17.48
N ARG A 201 25.63 17.50 18.73
CA ARG A 201 26.59 18.39 19.42
C ARG A 201 27.93 17.73 19.69
N LEU A 202 27.94 16.45 20.04
CA LEU A 202 29.18 15.68 20.27
C LEU A 202 30.05 15.69 19.01
N ARG A 203 29.47 15.45 17.83
CA ARG A 203 30.20 15.48 16.55
C ARG A 203 30.77 16.86 16.24
N GLU A 204 29.98 17.92 16.44
CA GLU A 204 30.40 19.30 16.21
C GLU A 204 31.58 19.71 17.10
N GLU A 205 31.49 19.43 18.40
CA GLU A 205 32.51 19.82 19.38
C GLU A 205 33.79 19.00 19.24
N ILE A 206 33.72 17.72 18.87
CA ILE A 206 34.92 16.93 18.53
C ILE A 206 35.62 17.51 17.31
N GLY A 207 34.88 17.88 16.28
CA GLY A 207 35.43 18.54 15.09
C GLY A 207 36.14 19.86 15.43
N ARG A 208 35.63 20.62 16.41
CA ARG A 208 36.27 21.84 16.93
C ARG A 208 37.50 21.52 17.77
N ALA A 209 37.39 20.60 18.72
CA ALA A 209 38.47 20.20 19.63
C ALA A 209 39.70 19.68 18.85
N LEU A 210 39.49 18.79 17.86
CA LEU A 210 40.56 18.28 17.00
C LEU A 210 41.17 19.37 16.11
N ARG A 211 40.35 20.31 15.60
CA ARG A 211 40.82 21.40 14.73
C ARG A 211 41.67 22.44 15.48
N TYR A 212 41.31 22.74 16.73
CA TYR A 212 41.99 23.76 17.54
C TYR A 212 42.94 23.20 18.60
N GLY A 213 43.07 21.87 18.71
CA GLY A 213 43.91 21.21 19.70
C GLY A 213 43.46 21.46 21.14
N GLN A 214 42.18 21.69 21.37
CA GLN A 214 41.60 21.97 22.68
C GLN A 214 41.15 20.65 23.34
N PRO A 215 41.39 20.45 24.65
CA PRO A 215 40.91 19.26 25.35
C PRO A 215 39.39 19.31 25.50
N MET A 216 38.74 18.16 25.46
CA MET A 216 37.28 18.04 25.69
C MET A 216 37.00 16.78 26.49
N SER A 217 36.11 16.87 27.47
CA SER A 217 35.76 15.71 28.31
C SER A 217 34.29 15.33 28.20
N LEU A 218 34.01 14.05 28.36
CA LEU A 218 32.69 13.46 28.38
C LEU A 218 32.45 12.76 29.72
N LEU A 219 31.30 13.03 30.33
CA LEU A 219 30.83 12.36 31.55
C LEU A 219 29.57 11.57 31.20
N ILE A 220 29.52 10.29 31.58
CA ILE A 220 28.30 9.49 31.57
C ILE A 220 27.94 9.19 33.02
N CYS A 221 26.71 9.53 33.39
CA CYS A 221 26.19 9.47 34.74
C CYS A 221 24.98 8.54 34.80
N ASP A 222 24.89 7.73 35.84
CA ASP A 222 23.79 6.79 36.05
C ASP A 222 23.34 6.80 37.52
N ILE A 223 22.02 6.82 37.72
CA ILE A 223 21.42 6.80 39.06
C ILE A 223 21.48 5.38 39.62
N ASP A 224 22.18 5.22 40.73
CA ASP A 224 22.34 3.90 41.34
C ASP A 224 21.00 3.40 41.93
N GLY A 225 20.51 2.25 41.45
CA GLY A 225 19.36 1.57 42.03
C GLY A 225 17.99 2.19 41.72
N PHE A 226 17.87 3.01 40.68
CA PHE A 226 16.63 3.72 40.34
C PHE A 226 15.43 2.80 40.03
N ALA A 227 15.66 1.60 39.48
CA ALA A 227 14.61 0.59 39.34
C ALA A 227 13.91 0.21 40.67
N SER A 228 14.66 0.11 41.77
CA SER A 228 14.10 -0.13 43.11
C SER A 228 13.30 1.09 43.59
N VAL A 229 13.75 2.29 43.25
CA VAL A 229 13.01 3.53 43.59
C VAL A 229 11.64 3.55 42.91
N ASN A 230 11.58 3.20 41.62
CA ASN A 230 10.30 3.11 40.90
C ASN A 230 9.39 1.99 41.43
N TYR A 231 9.97 0.87 41.84
CA TYR A 231 9.22 -0.24 42.43
C TYR A 231 8.62 0.12 43.79
N ASP A 232 9.40 0.80 44.64
CA ASP A 232 9.01 1.10 46.02
C ASP A 232 8.09 2.34 46.13
N LEU A 233 8.29 3.35 45.26
CA LEU A 233 7.64 4.67 45.36
C LEU A 233 6.74 5.02 44.17
N GLY A 234 6.72 4.18 43.13
CA GLY A 234 5.92 4.38 41.92
C GLY A 234 6.54 5.34 40.90
N TYR A 235 6.16 5.18 39.63
CA TYR A 235 6.73 5.90 38.49
C TYR A 235 6.55 7.43 38.55
N GLN A 236 5.48 7.93 39.18
CA GLN A 236 5.27 9.38 39.32
C GLN A 236 6.35 10.04 40.19
N ILE A 237 6.72 9.39 41.30
CA ILE A 237 7.82 9.87 42.16
C ILE A 237 9.17 9.69 41.46
N GLY A 238 9.33 8.62 40.68
CA GLY A 238 10.49 8.44 39.80
C GLY A 238 10.68 9.59 38.80
N ASP A 239 9.60 10.00 38.13
CA ASP A 239 9.60 11.13 37.19
C ASP A 239 9.90 12.46 37.88
N ASP A 240 9.39 12.67 39.09
CA ASP A 240 9.72 13.84 39.92
C ASP A 240 11.22 13.86 40.32
N ILE A 241 11.78 12.70 40.66
CA ILE A 241 13.21 12.53 40.95
C ILE A 241 14.05 12.87 39.72
N LEU A 242 13.68 12.39 38.52
CA LEU A 242 14.40 12.69 37.28
C LEU A 242 14.33 14.18 36.93
N ARG A 243 13.19 14.84 37.16
CA ARG A 243 13.05 16.30 37.01
C ARG A 243 13.94 17.05 38.00
N ARG A 244 13.98 16.64 39.27
CA ARG A 244 14.84 17.26 40.28
C ARG A 244 16.32 17.05 39.96
N LEU A 245 16.69 15.85 39.49
CA LEU A 245 18.05 15.55 39.10
C LEU A 245 18.50 16.38 37.89
N ALA A 246 17.64 16.56 36.89
CA ALA A 246 17.93 17.44 35.76
C ALA A 246 18.23 18.87 36.21
N VAL A 247 17.49 19.36 37.21
CA VAL A 247 17.76 20.65 37.86
C VAL A 247 19.10 20.63 38.59
N VAL A 248 19.42 19.60 39.40
CA VAL A 248 20.71 19.48 40.11
C VAL A 248 21.91 19.37 39.16
N LEU A 249 21.74 18.74 37.99
CA LEU A 249 22.76 18.66 36.95
C LEU A 249 22.94 19.98 36.18
N GLN A 250 21.99 20.91 36.30
CA GLN A 250 22.01 22.25 35.70
C GLN A 250 22.32 23.38 36.71
N GLU A 251 21.94 23.23 37.97
CA GLU A 251 22.16 24.16 39.09
C GLU A 251 23.59 24.03 39.62
N ASP A 252 24.26 25.17 39.82
CA ASP A 252 25.70 25.24 40.10
C ASP A 252 25.92 26.13 41.35
N ASP A 253 26.43 25.56 42.44
CA ASP A 253 26.59 26.25 43.74
C ASP A 253 28.01 26.87 43.91
N SER A 254 28.63 27.38 42.84
CA SER A 254 29.93 28.10 42.92
C SER A 254 30.17 29.16 41.81
N PRO A 255 31.08 30.13 42.03
CA PRO A 255 31.08 31.46 41.39
C PRO A 255 31.47 31.51 39.90
N ASP A 256 31.99 30.42 39.36
CA ASP A 256 32.36 30.32 37.95
C ASP A 256 31.28 29.48 37.25
N ARG A 257 30.26 30.18 36.72
CA ARG A 257 29.12 29.65 35.97
C ARG A 257 29.48 28.40 35.14
N VAL A 258 28.57 27.41 35.05
CA VAL A 258 28.47 26.52 33.88
C VAL A 258 28.70 27.38 32.64
N ARG A 259 29.80 27.13 31.94
CA ARG A 259 30.09 27.87 30.72
C ARG A 259 28.89 27.64 29.79
N SER A 260 28.45 28.65 29.05
CA SER A 260 27.41 28.51 28.04
C SER A 260 27.73 27.45 26.96
N SER A 261 28.93 26.87 26.99
CA SER A 261 29.42 25.78 26.16
C SER A 261 29.09 24.37 26.67
N ASP A 262 28.80 24.16 27.96
CA ASP A 262 28.60 22.81 28.49
C ASP A 262 27.20 22.28 28.11
N VAL A 263 27.14 21.04 27.64
CA VAL A 263 25.90 20.41 27.15
C VAL A 263 25.49 19.31 28.11
N VAL A 264 24.27 19.38 28.64
CA VAL A 264 23.67 18.36 29.52
C VAL A 264 22.48 17.71 28.81
N ALA A 265 22.51 16.39 28.69
CA ALA A 265 21.51 15.60 27.98
C ALA A 265 21.03 14.42 28.82
N ARG A 266 19.77 14.02 28.60
CA ARG A 266 19.25 12.75 29.10
C ARG A 266 19.40 11.72 27.98
N TYR A 267 20.20 10.69 28.25
CA TYR A 267 20.63 9.74 27.23
C TYR A 267 19.66 8.55 27.12
N SER A 268 19.21 8.05 28.25
CA SER A 268 18.20 7.00 28.36
C SER A 268 17.54 7.11 29.75
N GLY A 269 16.47 6.37 30.04
CA GLY A 269 15.64 6.46 31.25
C GLY A 269 16.28 7.09 32.50
N GLU A 270 17.30 6.44 33.07
CA GLU A 270 18.03 6.85 34.29
C GLU A 270 19.46 7.37 34.04
N GLU A 271 19.85 7.54 32.77
CA GLU A 271 21.20 7.90 32.34
C GLU A 271 21.29 9.33 31.80
N PHE A 272 22.33 10.04 32.23
CA PHE A 272 22.59 11.42 31.87
C PHE A 272 24.01 11.56 31.32
N VAL A 273 24.18 12.47 30.38
CA VAL A 273 25.48 12.71 29.74
C VAL A 273 25.80 14.20 29.74
N LEU A 274 27.05 14.51 30.07
CA LEU A 274 27.56 15.87 30.06
C LEU A 274 28.78 15.98 29.15
N LEU A 275 28.69 16.90 28.19
CA LEU A 275 29.80 17.30 27.33
C LEU A 275 30.44 18.56 27.87
N LEU A 276 31.76 18.52 28.07
CA LEU A 276 32.56 19.62 28.62
C LEU A 276 33.62 20.05 27.59
N PRO A 277 33.29 20.98 26.67
CA PRO A 277 34.27 21.59 25.78
C PRO A 277 35.39 22.30 26.55
N GLU A 278 36.58 22.34 25.95
CA GLU A 278 37.77 23.04 26.50
C GLU A 278 38.14 22.61 27.93
N THR A 279 37.76 21.38 28.32
CA THR A 279 37.95 20.86 29.66
C THR A 279 38.86 19.64 29.63
N ALA A 280 40.03 19.79 30.25
CA ALA A 280 40.97 18.69 30.45
C ALA A 280 40.48 17.69 31.51
N LYS A 281 41.04 16.48 31.47
CA LYS A 281 40.69 15.35 32.33
C LYS A 281 40.61 15.68 33.83
N THR A 282 41.52 16.51 34.35
CA THR A 282 41.53 16.94 35.76
C THR A 282 40.35 17.85 36.13
N GLY A 283 39.96 18.75 35.22
CA GLY A 283 38.79 19.62 35.38
C GLY A 283 37.48 18.83 35.34
N ALA A 284 37.40 17.86 34.41
CA ALA A 284 36.25 16.97 34.29
C ALA A 284 36.05 16.09 35.54
N LEU A 285 37.14 15.56 36.11
CA LEU A 285 37.08 14.81 37.38
C LEU A 285 36.60 15.66 38.55
N THR A 286 37.05 16.92 38.62
CA THR A 286 36.60 17.85 39.67
C THR A 286 35.11 18.13 39.54
N LYS A 287 34.62 18.32 38.31
CA LYS A 287 33.20 18.53 38.04
C LYS A 287 32.37 17.28 38.33
N ALA A 288 32.82 16.10 37.91
CA ALA A 288 32.16 14.82 38.21
C ALA A 288 32.05 14.56 39.72
N ALA A 289 33.12 14.80 40.49
CA ALA A 289 33.10 14.63 41.95
C ALA A 289 32.08 15.55 42.61
N ARG A 290 32.00 16.82 42.18
CA ARG A 290 31.01 17.78 42.67
C ARG A 290 29.58 17.36 42.33
N LEU A 291 29.32 16.91 41.10
CA LEU A 291 27.99 16.45 40.68
C LEU A 291 27.54 15.23 41.51
N ARG A 292 28.43 14.26 41.74
CA ARG A 292 28.16 13.13 42.62
C ARG A 292 27.78 13.61 44.03
N ASP A 293 28.58 14.50 44.61
CA ASP A 293 28.36 14.99 45.98
C ASP A 293 27.06 15.82 46.09
N ALA A 294 26.74 16.62 45.07
CA ALA A 294 25.50 17.38 44.97
C ALA A 294 24.27 16.47 44.90
N VAL A 295 24.32 15.39 44.12
CA VAL A 295 23.22 14.41 44.06
C VAL A 295 23.05 13.68 45.38
N GLY A 296 24.15 13.33 46.06
CA GLY A 296 24.11 12.68 47.38
C GLY A 296 23.59 13.58 48.51
N ALA A 297 23.75 14.90 48.38
CA ALA A 297 23.28 15.90 49.34
C ALA A 297 21.89 16.47 49.02
N ALA A 298 21.39 16.27 47.80
CA ALA A 298 20.11 16.82 47.37
C ALA A 298 18.93 16.11 48.06
N GLU A 299 17.99 16.90 48.58
CA GLU A 299 16.69 16.38 49.02
C GLU A 299 15.87 15.96 47.78
N MET A 300 15.69 14.65 47.63
CA MET A 300 14.92 14.07 46.54
C MET A 300 13.45 13.89 46.92
N PRO A 301 12.52 14.03 45.96
CA PRO A 301 11.12 13.67 46.16
C PRO A 301 10.98 12.25 46.74
N GLY A 302 10.17 12.10 47.79
CA GLY A 302 10.04 10.84 48.53
C GLY A 302 11.07 10.62 49.65
N GLY A 303 11.97 11.57 49.91
CA GLY A 303 12.86 11.58 51.09
C GLY A 303 14.00 10.55 51.05
N ARG A 304 14.27 9.96 49.88
CA ARG A 304 15.29 8.92 49.70
C ARG A 304 16.63 9.55 49.29
N MET A 305 17.71 9.15 49.95
CA MET A 305 19.05 9.50 49.49
C MET A 305 19.42 8.67 48.26
N LEU A 306 19.88 9.33 47.21
CA LEU A 306 20.31 8.70 45.96
C LEU A 306 21.81 8.86 45.79
N THR A 307 22.43 7.89 45.13
CA THR A 307 23.84 7.99 44.70
C THR A 307 23.90 7.91 43.19
N MET A 308 24.97 8.47 42.63
CA MET A 308 25.18 8.51 41.18
C MET A 308 26.59 8.03 40.86
N SER A 309 26.69 7.06 39.96
CA SER A 309 27.95 6.58 39.42
C SER A 309 28.29 7.35 38.15
N ILE A 310 29.55 7.77 37.99
CA ILE A 310 29.98 8.62 36.87
C ILE A 310 31.26 8.05 36.22
N GLY A 311 31.22 7.85 34.91
CA GLY A 311 32.38 7.54 34.07
C GLY A 311 32.90 8.80 33.36
N VAL A 312 34.22 8.97 33.33
CA VAL A 312 34.89 10.15 32.72
C VAL A 312 35.89 9.70 31.65
N ALA A 313 35.80 10.29 30.45
CA ALA A 313 36.79 10.15 29.38
C ALA A 313 37.12 11.51 28.76
N CYS A 314 38.36 11.68 28.27
CA CYS A 314 38.87 12.93 27.71
C CYS A 314 39.44 12.73 26.30
N LEU A 315 39.16 13.65 25.39
CA LEU A 315 39.85 13.83 24.11
C LEU A 315 40.98 14.85 24.30
N PRO A 316 42.20 14.61 23.76
CA PRO A 316 42.63 13.43 22.99
C PRO A 316 43.22 12.28 23.85
N ASP A 317 43.24 12.42 25.19
CA ASP A 317 44.00 11.51 26.07
C ASP A 317 43.48 10.06 26.08
N ASP A 318 42.17 9.86 26.00
CA ASP A 318 41.48 8.57 26.16
C ASP A 318 40.84 8.07 24.84
N ALA A 319 40.66 8.94 23.85
CA ALA A 319 40.05 8.63 22.56
C ALA A 319 40.48 9.62 21.47
N ALA A 320 40.31 9.24 20.19
CA ALA A 320 40.62 10.08 19.02
C ALA A 320 39.38 10.46 18.18
N ASP A 321 38.23 9.84 18.45
CA ASP A 321 36.98 9.98 17.69
C ASP A 321 35.75 9.89 18.64
N PRO A 322 34.54 10.24 18.16
CA PRO A 322 33.33 10.27 18.99
C PRO A 322 32.94 8.91 19.61
N GLU A 323 33.06 7.83 18.85
CA GLU A 323 32.67 6.48 19.30
C GLU A 323 33.64 5.95 20.34
N GLY A 324 34.94 6.17 20.15
CA GLY A 324 35.98 5.86 21.11
C GLY A 324 35.81 6.62 22.41
N LEU A 325 35.42 7.90 22.36
CA LEU A 325 35.20 8.73 23.55
C LEU A 325 34.01 8.23 24.37
N LEU A 326 32.91 7.88 23.70
CA LEU A 326 31.73 7.31 24.35
C LEU A 326 32.05 5.94 24.96
N THR A 327 32.70 5.05 24.21
CA THR A 327 33.10 3.71 24.66
C THR A 327 34.02 3.77 25.88
N ALA A 328 34.98 4.71 25.89
CA ALA A 328 35.88 4.94 27.01
C ALA A 328 35.10 5.41 28.27
N ALA A 329 34.17 6.34 28.11
CA ALA A 329 33.35 6.83 29.22
C ALA A 329 32.42 5.75 29.78
N GLU A 330 31.81 4.91 28.93
CA GLU A 330 31.00 3.76 29.34
C GLU A 330 31.81 2.72 30.12
N SER A 331 33.01 2.39 29.62
CA SER A 331 33.91 1.45 30.30
C SER A 331 34.31 1.99 31.69
N ALA A 332 34.56 3.29 31.79
CA ALA A 332 34.82 3.96 33.05
C ALA A 332 33.61 3.88 34.00
N LEU A 333 32.39 4.11 33.52
CA LEU A 333 31.16 3.99 34.32
C LEU A 333 30.94 2.56 34.85
N ARG A 334 31.16 1.54 33.99
CA ARG A 334 31.08 0.13 34.42
C ARG A 334 32.12 -0.18 35.50
N SER A 335 33.31 0.40 35.40
CA SER A 335 34.34 0.28 36.43
C SER A 335 33.95 1.00 37.73
N ALA A 336 33.32 2.18 37.65
CA ALA A 336 32.74 2.88 38.80
C ALA A 336 31.74 1.98 39.54
N LYS A 337 30.74 1.46 38.82
CA LYS A 337 29.69 0.57 39.39
C LYS A 337 30.27 -0.70 40.01
N ARG A 338 31.30 -1.30 39.40
CA ARG A 338 32.01 -2.47 39.96
C ARG A 338 32.82 -2.14 41.22
N GLY A 339 33.38 -0.94 41.30
CA GLY A 339 34.10 -0.46 42.47
C GLY A 339 33.18 -0.20 43.67
N GLY A 340 31.89 0.05 43.44
CA GLY A 340 30.87 0.37 44.43
C GLY A 340 30.02 1.57 43.97
N LEU A 341 28.80 1.69 44.48
CA LEU A 341 27.86 2.77 44.10
C LEU A 341 28.37 4.14 44.55
N GLY A 342 27.93 5.20 43.87
CA GLY A 342 28.28 6.59 44.20
C GLY A 342 29.75 6.91 43.94
N ARG A 343 30.31 6.48 42.80
CA ARG A 343 31.73 6.67 42.49
C ARG A 343 31.95 7.39 41.17
N VAL A 344 33.07 8.10 41.11
CA VAL A 344 33.59 8.68 39.87
C VAL A 344 34.80 7.88 39.46
N GLN A 345 34.81 7.40 38.23
CA GLN A 345 35.91 6.62 37.68
C GLN A 345 36.32 7.22 36.33
N PHE A 346 37.63 7.34 36.11
CA PHE A 346 38.18 7.71 34.81
C PHE A 346 38.51 6.45 34.01
N PHE A 347 38.55 6.60 32.69
CA PHE A 347 39.05 5.55 31.82
C PHE A 347 40.55 5.29 32.07
N SER A 348 40.86 4.10 32.60
CA SER A 348 42.20 3.55 32.71
C SER A 348 42.25 2.31 31.82
N GLY A 349 43.17 2.24 30.86
CA GLY A 349 43.26 1.15 29.87
C GLY A 349 43.59 -0.25 30.40
N ASP A 350 43.42 -0.54 31.70
CA ASP A 350 43.70 -1.84 32.32
C ASP A 350 42.41 -2.64 32.57
N THR A 351 42.43 -3.90 32.13
CA THR A 351 41.33 -4.88 32.25
C THR A 351 41.37 -5.60 33.60
N PRO A 352 40.23 -5.79 34.30
CA PRO A 352 40.14 -6.85 35.31
C PRO A 352 38.90 -7.74 35.22
N GLY A 353 39.17 -9.06 35.20
CA GLY A 353 38.63 -10.08 36.12
C GLY A 353 37.22 -10.65 35.90
N GLU A 354 37.14 -11.94 35.55
CA GLU A 354 35.91 -12.75 35.48
C GLU A 354 35.38 -13.19 36.86
N GLY A 355 34.06 -13.02 37.10
CA GLY A 355 33.25 -13.72 38.12
C GLY A 355 32.22 -12.81 38.84
N PRO A 356 31.18 -13.37 39.51
CA PRO A 356 30.14 -14.29 39.04
C PRO A 356 28.96 -13.54 38.36
N ARG A 357 28.31 -14.22 37.40
CA ARG A 357 27.31 -13.66 36.48
C ARG A 357 25.99 -13.28 37.18
N SER A 358 25.83 -12.01 37.52
CA SER A 358 24.51 -11.36 37.55
C SER A 358 23.94 -11.41 36.14
N ARG A 359 22.65 -11.80 36.00
CA ARG A 359 22.00 -12.00 34.69
C ARG A 359 22.32 -10.82 33.76
N PRO A 360 22.82 -11.08 32.54
CA PRO A 360 23.01 -10.02 31.57
C PRO A 360 21.66 -9.31 31.40
N PHE A 361 21.69 -7.97 31.39
CA PHE A 361 20.69 -7.19 30.67
C PHE A 361 20.43 -7.96 29.38
N GLY A 362 19.16 -8.35 29.18
CA GLY A 362 18.76 -9.30 28.15
C GLY A 362 19.58 -9.02 26.91
N LYS A 363 20.24 -10.06 26.37
CA LYS A 363 21.16 -9.95 25.22
C LYS A 363 20.65 -8.80 24.37
N VAL A 364 21.41 -7.70 24.32
CA VAL A 364 21.32 -6.84 23.14
C VAL A 364 21.40 -7.85 22.00
N PRO A 365 20.38 -7.93 21.13
CA PRO A 365 20.49 -8.81 19.97
C PRO A 365 21.84 -8.47 19.31
N GLU A 366 22.41 -9.33 18.48
CA GLU A 366 23.61 -8.98 17.72
C GLU A 366 23.31 -7.87 16.66
N ILE A 367 22.64 -6.79 17.06
CA ILE A 367 22.50 -5.51 16.38
C ILE A 367 23.91 -4.91 16.36
N ASP A 368 24.70 -5.35 15.39
CA ASP A 368 25.21 -4.49 14.32
C ASP A 368 26.39 -5.18 13.60
N LYS A 369 26.19 -6.41 13.10
CA LYS A 369 27.20 -7.09 12.26
C LYS A 369 27.54 -6.27 11.00
N PHE A 370 26.59 -5.47 10.51
CA PHE A 370 26.68 -4.79 9.21
C PHE A 370 26.69 -3.27 9.38
N ARG A 371 27.89 -2.73 9.58
CA ARG A 371 28.11 -1.27 9.67
C ARG A 371 27.61 -0.54 8.42
N PRO A 372 27.18 0.73 8.56
CA PRO A 372 26.88 1.60 7.43
C PRO A 372 28.05 1.70 6.44
N TYR A 373 27.74 1.88 5.15
CA TYR A 373 28.78 1.94 4.12
C TYR A 373 29.74 3.12 4.28
N GLN A 374 29.30 4.20 4.96
CA GLN A 374 30.11 5.38 5.25
C GLN A 374 31.33 5.04 6.12
N GLU A 375 31.18 4.13 7.09
CA GLU A 375 32.28 3.67 7.95
C GLU A 375 33.24 2.72 7.21
N ARG A 376 32.74 2.09 6.14
CA ARG A 376 33.48 1.15 5.29
C ARG A 376 34.01 1.77 4.01
N MET A 377 34.06 3.11 3.94
CA MET A 377 34.43 3.86 2.73
C MET A 377 35.85 3.52 2.22
N HIS A 378 36.75 3.14 3.11
CA HIS A 378 38.10 2.69 2.76
C HIS A 378 38.09 1.39 1.93
N GLU A 379 37.22 0.43 2.27
CA GLU A 379 37.02 -0.82 1.52
C GLU A 379 36.34 -0.54 0.18
N VAL A 380 35.30 0.31 0.17
CA VAL A 380 34.60 0.73 -1.05
C VAL A 380 35.55 1.41 -2.04
N THR A 381 36.41 2.31 -1.54
CA THR A 381 37.42 3.00 -2.34
C THR A 381 38.47 2.01 -2.89
N ALA A 382 38.84 0.98 -2.13
CA ALA A 382 39.75 -0.06 -2.60
C ALA A 382 39.15 -0.85 -3.77
N ILE A 383 37.86 -1.19 -3.72
CA ILE A 383 37.13 -1.82 -4.82
C ILE A 383 37.14 -0.92 -6.07
N LEU A 384 36.77 0.35 -5.90
CA LEU A 384 36.70 1.32 -7.00
C LEU A 384 38.06 1.54 -7.69
N ASN A 385 39.14 1.62 -6.90
CA ASN A 385 40.49 1.81 -7.43
C ASN A 385 40.99 0.59 -8.20
N ARG A 386 40.59 -0.62 -7.79
CA ARG A 386 40.98 -1.87 -8.43
C ARG A 386 40.26 -2.09 -9.76
N ASP A 387 38.94 -1.92 -9.79
CA ASP A 387 38.11 -2.37 -10.93
C ASP A 387 37.63 -1.22 -11.84
N ARG A 388 37.93 0.04 -11.47
CA ARG A 388 37.49 1.25 -12.19
C ARG A 388 35.97 1.33 -12.38
N ALA A 389 35.20 0.59 -11.59
CA ALA A 389 33.76 0.61 -11.53
C ALA A 389 33.30 0.14 -10.13
N LEU A 390 32.08 0.48 -9.76
CA LEU A 390 31.45 0.05 -8.53
C LEU A 390 29.99 -0.30 -8.83
N SER A 391 29.51 -1.43 -8.33
CA SER A 391 28.12 -1.85 -8.45
C SER A 391 27.56 -2.14 -7.07
N CYS A 392 26.27 -1.90 -6.87
CA CYS A 392 25.60 -2.29 -5.63
C CYS A 392 24.18 -2.79 -5.87
N LEU A 393 23.68 -3.50 -4.87
CA LEU A 393 22.28 -3.87 -4.71
C LEU A 393 21.74 -3.17 -3.47
N LEU A 394 20.55 -2.59 -3.57
CA LEU A 394 19.82 -2.01 -2.44
C LEU A 394 18.61 -2.91 -2.14
N ILE A 395 18.64 -3.58 -1.00
CA ILE A 395 17.56 -4.42 -0.49
C ILE A 395 16.69 -3.56 0.41
N ASP A 396 15.51 -3.23 -0.09
CA ASP A 396 14.62 -2.29 0.56
C ASP A 396 13.50 -3.03 1.31
N LEU A 397 13.57 -2.95 2.65
CA LEU A 397 12.66 -3.60 3.59
C LEU A 397 11.62 -2.64 4.16
N SER A 398 11.59 -1.37 3.73
CA SER A 398 10.71 -0.31 4.27
C SER A 398 9.22 -0.69 4.35
N ARG A 399 8.72 -1.59 3.48
CA ARG A 399 7.34 -2.08 3.54
C ARG A 399 7.01 -2.86 4.81
N LEU A 400 8.01 -3.46 5.44
CA LEU A 400 7.86 -4.23 6.68
C LEU A 400 7.80 -3.33 7.92
N HIS A 401 7.88 -2.00 7.78
CA HIS A 401 7.69 -1.06 8.89
C HIS A 401 6.30 -1.18 9.55
N LYS A 402 5.28 -1.64 8.80
CA LYS A 402 3.95 -1.98 9.36
C LYS A 402 4.05 -2.99 10.52
N VAL A 403 5.03 -3.91 10.50
CA VAL A 403 5.27 -4.86 11.60
C VAL A 403 5.65 -4.13 12.89
N GLU A 404 6.45 -3.07 12.80
CA GLU A 404 6.81 -2.28 13.97
C GLU A 404 5.59 -1.58 14.58
N LEU A 405 4.74 -1.00 13.73
CA LEU A 405 3.53 -0.32 14.15
C LEU A 405 2.55 -1.28 14.85
N ASP A 406 2.36 -2.48 14.28
CA ASP A 406 1.35 -3.42 14.74
C ASP A 406 1.82 -4.26 15.95
N LEU A 407 3.12 -4.58 16.02
CA LEU A 407 3.64 -5.62 16.94
C LEU A 407 4.84 -5.16 17.78
N GLY A 408 5.35 -3.96 17.51
CA GLY A 408 6.42 -3.32 18.24
C GLY A 408 7.83 -3.61 17.71
N VAL A 409 8.78 -2.86 18.24
CA VAL A 409 10.19 -2.80 17.82
C VAL A 409 10.91 -4.16 17.89
N GLN A 410 10.53 -5.05 18.81
CA GLN A 410 11.20 -6.35 18.95
C GLN A 410 10.98 -7.26 17.73
N HIS A 411 9.74 -7.39 17.26
CA HIS A 411 9.42 -8.19 16.07
C HIS A 411 10.04 -7.60 14.81
N HIS A 412 10.07 -6.26 14.73
CA HIS A 412 10.77 -5.55 13.68
C HIS A 412 12.27 -5.91 13.65
N SER A 413 12.94 -5.89 14.81
CA SER A 413 14.36 -6.28 14.89
C SER A 413 14.59 -7.73 14.46
N GLU A 414 13.73 -8.67 14.87
CA GLU A 414 13.86 -10.09 14.51
C GLU A 414 13.78 -10.33 12.99
N ILE A 415 12.89 -9.61 12.30
CA ILE A 415 12.78 -9.65 10.83
C ILE A 415 14.06 -9.15 10.17
N TYR A 416 14.57 -8.00 10.61
CA TYR A 416 15.77 -7.39 10.03
C TYR A 416 17.00 -8.25 10.29
N ASP A 417 17.16 -8.78 11.50
CA ASP A 417 18.24 -9.71 11.85
C ASP A 417 18.19 -10.98 11.00
N HIS A 418 16.99 -11.49 10.71
CA HIS A 418 16.81 -12.64 9.82
C HIS A 418 17.21 -12.32 8.38
N ALA A 419 16.79 -11.16 7.85
CA ALA A 419 17.20 -10.71 6.51
C ALA A 419 18.74 -10.55 6.42
N ALA A 420 19.36 -10.00 7.46
CA ALA A 420 20.82 -9.90 7.57
C ALA A 420 21.50 -11.28 7.55
N ALA A 421 20.98 -12.25 8.29
CA ALA A 421 21.51 -13.62 8.32
C ALA A 421 21.44 -14.29 6.94
N VAL A 422 20.36 -14.08 6.19
CA VAL A 422 20.21 -14.60 4.81
C VAL A 422 21.26 -13.99 3.88
N LEU A 423 21.42 -12.66 3.91
CA LEU A 423 22.43 -11.98 3.11
C LEU A 423 23.85 -12.48 3.43
N ASP A 424 24.14 -12.77 4.70
CA ASP A 424 25.42 -13.35 5.10
C ASP A 424 25.61 -14.78 4.60
N GLN A 425 24.58 -15.63 4.69
CA GLN A 425 24.61 -17.01 4.18
C GLN A 425 24.77 -17.06 2.66
N MET A 426 24.26 -16.06 1.94
CA MET A 426 24.44 -15.95 0.50
C MET A 426 25.89 -15.65 0.10
N ARG A 427 26.74 -15.14 1.02
CA ARG A 427 28.17 -14.91 0.79
C ARG A 427 28.91 -16.25 0.70
N GLY A 428 29.64 -16.44 -0.39
CA GLY A 428 30.34 -17.69 -0.70
C GLY A 428 29.56 -18.67 -1.57
N ASN A 429 28.33 -18.32 -1.97
CA ASN A 429 27.55 -19.09 -2.93
C ASN A 429 27.05 -18.21 -4.09
N THR A 430 26.14 -17.29 -3.80
CA THR A 430 25.55 -16.37 -4.81
C THR A 430 26.25 -15.01 -4.81
N LEU A 431 26.54 -14.50 -3.62
CA LEU A 431 27.41 -13.34 -3.40
C LEU A 431 28.84 -13.83 -3.21
N GLU A 432 29.83 -13.04 -3.64
CA GLU A 432 31.23 -13.36 -3.41
C GLU A 432 31.58 -13.12 -1.93
N PRO A 433 32.51 -13.90 -1.34
CA PRO A 433 32.98 -13.67 0.02
C PRO A 433 33.52 -12.25 0.26
N ALA A 434 34.00 -11.59 -0.80
CA ALA A 434 34.51 -10.23 -0.77
C ALA A 434 33.42 -9.14 -0.88
N ASP A 435 32.17 -9.49 -1.20
CA ASP A 435 31.07 -8.53 -1.27
C ASP A 435 30.82 -7.91 0.11
N LEU A 436 30.55 -6.60 0.14
CA LEU A 436 30.34 -5.84 1.37
C LEU A 436 28.84 -5.68 1.62
N VAL A 437 28.33 -6.36 2.65
CA VAL A 437 26.97 -6.11 3.16
C VAL A 437 27.05 -4.97 4.18
N CYS A 438 26.24 -3.96 4.00
CA CYS A 438 26.18 -2.74 4.80
C CYS A 438 24.71 -2.45 5.16
N ARG A 439 24.47 -1.79 6.29
CA ARG A 439 23.13 -1.24 6.57
C ARG A 439 22.89 0.00 5.69
N SER A 440 21.66 0.17 5.21
CA SER A 440 21.25 1.39 4.54
C SER A 440 21.27 2.58 5.51
N GLY A 441 21.53 3.79 5.01
CA GLY A 441 21.70 4.98 5.85
C GLY A 441 20.42 5.45 6.56
N ASP A 442 19.26 5.05 6.05
CA ASP A 442 17.93 5.26 6.65
C ASP A 442 17.57 4.18 7.70
N GLY A 443 18.30 3.06 7.73
CA GLY A 443 18.03 1.95 8.64
C GLY A 443 16.97 0.96 8.15
N ASP A 444 16.32 1.25 7.02
CA ASP A 444 15.15 0.54 6.48
C ASP A 444 15.51 -0.56 5.47
N GLY A 445 16.78 -0.93 5.40
CA GLY A 445 17.25 -1.96 4.48
C GLY A 445 18.74 -2.23 4.55
N TYR A 446 19.21 -3.01 3.58
CA TYR A 446 20.61 -3.39 3.44
C TYR A 446 21.14 -3.00 2.06
N MET A 447 22.40 -2.63 1.99
CA MET A 447 23.11 -2.38 0.75
C MET A 447 24.25 -3.39 0.59
N VAL A 448 24.33 -4.04 -0.57
CA VAL A 448 25.42 -4.95 -0.91
C VAL A 448 26.28 -4.30 -1.99
N ILE A 449 27.50 -3.93 -1.64
CA ILE A 449 28.50 -3.42 -2.58
C ILE A 449 29.28 -4.62 -3.14
N LEU A 450 29.22 -4.80 -4.45
CA LEU A 450 29.78 -5.95 -5.12
C LEU A 450 31.29 -5.77 -5.33
N ALA A 451 32.05 -6.78 -4.94
CA ALA A 451 33.49 -6.84 -5.13
C ALA A 451 33.86 -7.18 -6.58
N PRO A 452 35.12 -6.91 -6.99
CA PRO A 452 35.59 -7.17 -8.35
C PRO A 452 35.52 -8.66 -8.67
N ARG A 453 34.75 -9.01 -9.70
CA ARG A 453 34.73 -10.39 -10.23
C ARG A 453 35.91 -10.64 -11.16
N ALA A 454 36.19 -11.90 -11.47
CA ALA A 454 37.30 -12.26 -12.35
C ALA A 454 37.21 -11.55 -13.72
N PRO A 455 38.34 -11.15 -14.34
CA PRO A 455 38.34 -10.44 -15.63
C PRO A 455 37.57 -11.22 -16.70
N GLY A 456 36.57 -10.58 -17.33
CA GLY A 456 35.73 -11.19 -18.37
C GLY A 456 34.37 -11.73 -17.90
N VAL A 457 34.11 -11.78 -16.59
CA VAL A 457 32.81 -12.16 -16.03
C VAL A 457 31.90 -10.93 -15.99
N ARG A 458 30.94 -10.82 -16.92
CA ARG A 458 29.87 -9.82 -16.83
C ARG A 458 28.86 -10.25 -15.77
N THR A 459 28.72 -9.45 -14.70
CA THR A 459 27.66 -9.65 -13.71
C THR A 459 26.39 -8.98 -14.22
N ASP A 460 25.37 -9.80 -14.46
CA ASP A 460 24.01 -9.34 -14.67
C ASP A 460 23.42 -8.94 -13.31
N LEU A 461 23.34 -7.63 -13.08
CA LEU A 461 22.86 -7.08 -11.81
C LEU A 461 21.36 -7.33 -11.63
N GLU A 462 20.59 -7.38 -12.71
CA GLU A 462 19.15 -7.60 -12.65
C GLU A 462 18.84 -9.04 -12.26
N ALA A 463 19.53 -10.01 -12.87
CA ALA A 463 19.42 -11.42 -12.48
C ALA A 463 19.89 -11.68 -11.04
N LEU A 464 20.97 -11.01 -10.61
CA LEU A 464 21.46 -11.11 -9.23
C LEU A 464 20.47 -10.48 -8.24
N ALA A 465 19.93 -9.30 -8.54
CA ALA A 465 18.92 -8.62 -7.75
C ALA A 465 17.68 -9.51 -7.57
N GLY A 466 17.16 -10.10 -8.65
CA GLY A 466 16.02 -11.01 -8.58
C GLY A 466 16.30 -12.29 -7.77
N THR A 467 17.53 -12.80 -7.81
CA THR A 467 17.94 -13.96 -6.98
C THR A 467 17.98 -13.60 -5.50
N VAL A 468 18.51 -12.42 -5.15
CA VAL A 468 18.54 -11.91 -3.77
C VAL A 468 17.13 -11.60 -3.28
N GLU A 469 16.29 -10.92 -4.07
CA GLU A 469 14.90 -10.62 -3.73
C GLU A 469 14.16 -11.90 -3.34
N LYS A 470 14.20 -12.91 -4.21
CA LYS A 470 13.54 -14.20 -3.97
C LYS A 470 14.06 -14.92 -2.72
N ALA A 471 15.38 -14.96 -2.52
CA ALA A 471 15.97 -15.64 -1.36
C ALA A 471 15.57 -14.99 -0.03
N VAL A 472 15.56 -13.66 0.03
CA VAL A 472 15.15 -12.93 1.24
C VAL A 472 13.64 -13.05 1.46
N GLU A 473 12.81 -12.91 0.41
CA GLU A 473 11.35 -13.09 0.51
C GLU A 473 11.00 -14.51 1.02
N GLU A 474 11.58 -15.56 0.44
CA GLU A 474 11.32 -16.96 0.84
C GLU A 474 11.73 -17.24 2.29
N SER A 475 12.83 -16.63 2.76
CA SER A 475 13.29 -16.80 4.13
C SER A 475 12.45 -16.03 5.15
N LEU A 476 11.98 -14.83 4.80
CA LEU A 476 11.12 -14.03 5.68
C LEU A 476 9.66 -14.54 5.69
N ALA A 477 9.25 -15.30 4.65
CA ALA A 477 7.86 -15.70 4.47
C ALA A 477 7.22 -16.43 5.67
N PRO A 478 7.89 -17.39 6.34
CA PRO A 478 7.30 -18.06 7.52
C PRO A 478 7.02 -17.07 8.66
N MET A 479 7.98 -16.20 8.96
CA MET A 479 7.88 -15.23 10.06
C MET A 479 6.79 -14.19 9.78
N VAL A 480 6.75 -13.64 8.57
CA VAL A 480 5.75 -12.64 8.19
C VAL A 480 4.35 -13.27 8.06
N LYS A 481 4.25 -14.50 7.55
CA LYS A 481 2.96 -15.20 7.42
C LYS A 481 2.35 -15.60 8.76
N ASP A 482 3.15 -16.01 9.74
CA ASP A 482 2.64 -16.35 11.07
C ASP A 482 2.09 -15.12 11.80
N VAL A 483 2.63 -13.95 11.46
CA VAL A 483 2.42 -12.71 12.19
C VAL A 483 1.38 -11.81 11.50
N LEU A 484 1.58 -11.48 10.23
CA LEU A 484 0.70 -10.62 9.43
C LEU A 484 -0.28 -11.41 8.55
N ARG A 485 -0.12 -12.75 8.42
CA ARG A 485 -0.87 -13.60 7.47
C ARG A 485 -0.68 -13.22 5.99
N GLU A 486 0.28 -12.34 5.71
CA GLU A 486 0.66 -11.82 4.40
C GLU A 486 1.96 -12.45 3.90
N GLN A 487 2.28 -12.25 2.62
CA GLN A 487 3.61 -12.56 2.08
C GLN A 487 4.52 -11.34 2.18
N PRO A 488 5.80 -11.49 2.59
CA PRO A 488 6.75 -10.39 2.59
C PRO A 488 6.98 -9.92 1.16
N ARG A 489 6.87 -8.60 0.94
CA ARG A 489 7.13 -7.98 -0.36
C ARG A 489 8.37 -7.11 -0.25
N ILE A 490 9.45 -7.55 -0.89
CA ILE A 490 10.72 -6.85 -0.90
C ILE A 490 10.93 -6.28 -2.31
N THR A 491 11.82 -5.31 -2.42
CA THR A 491 12.33 -4.88 -3.73
C THR A 491 13.83 -4.73 -3.64
N VAL A 492 14.54 -5.30 -4.60
CA VAL A 492 15.98 -5.14 -4.71
C VAL A 492 16.32 -4.32 -5.94
N GLY A 493 16.75 -3.07 -5.75
CA GLY A 493 17.29 -2.25 -6.83
C GLY A 493 18.77 -2.47 -7.02
N SER A 494 19.28 -2.05 -8.18
CA SER A 494 20.71 -2.12 -8.50
C SER A 494 21.20 -0.81 -9.11
N GLY A 495 22.48 -0.52 -8.92
CA GLY A 495 23.15 0.64 -9.52
C GLY A 495 24.57 0.31 -9.96
N ARG A 496 25.12 1.08 -10.90
CA ARG A 496 26.51 0.93 -11.34
C ARG A 496 27.13 2.26 -11.77
N VAL A 497 28.22 2.62 -11.11
CA VAL A 497 29.03 3.80 -11.46
C VAL A 497 30.40 3.39 -12.02
N LEU A 498 30.90 4.21 -12.95
CA LEU A 498 32.26 4.10 -13.46
C LEU A 498 33.21 4.99 -12.66
N GLY A 499 34.40 4.46 -12.37
CA GLY A 499 35.45 5.16 -11.65
C GLY A 499 35.99 6.32 -12.47
N ASN A 500 36.05 7.49 -11.84
CA ASN A 500 36.63 8.69 -12.42
C ASN A 500 37.63 9.28 -11.43
N SER A 501 38.92 9.27 -11.81
CA SER A 501 40.01 9.77 -10.97
C SER A 501 39.94 11.28 -10.67
N LEU A 502 39.09 12.04 -11.38
CA LEU A 502 38.84 13.47 -11.11
C LEU A 502 37.70 13.70 -10.10
N ILE A 503 36.96 12.65 -9.72
CA ILE A 503 35.83 12.72 -8.78
C ILE A 503 36.22 11.97 -7.51
N ARG A 504 35.94 12.57 -6.35
CA ARG A 504 36.16 11.94 -5.06
C ARG A 504 35.37 10.62 -4.93
N PRO A 505 35.96 9.52 -4.43
CA PRO A 505 35.28 8.22 -4.28
C PRO A 505 33.95 8.30 -3.52
N GLU A 506 33.86 9.17 -2.52
CA GLU A 506 32.64 9.40 -1.72
C GLU A 506 31.51 9.95 -2.58
N ARG A 507 31.81 10.84 -3.54
CA ARG A 507 30.82 11.38 -4.49
C ARG A 507 30.38 10.34 -5.52
N LEU A 508 31.27 9.44 -5.94
CA LEU A 508 30.91 8.34 -6.83
C LEU A 508 30.04 7.31 -6.10
N THR A 509 30.37 7.02 -4.84
CA THR A 509 29.57 6.13 -3.98
C THR A 509 28.20 6.73 -3.70
N ALA A 510 28.11 8.03 -3.41
CA ALA A 510 26.81 8.71 -3.26
C ALA A 510 25.96 8.61 -4.54
N ARG A 511 26.55 8.82 -5.72
CA ARG A 511 25.85 8.64 -7.01
C ARG A 511 25.36 7.20 -7.20
N LEU A 512 26.17 6.22 -6.83
CA LEU A 512 25.81 4.81 -6.91
C LEU A 512 24.59 4.49 -6.04
N VAL A 513 24.57 5.01 -4.81
CA VAL A 513 23.44 4.86 -3.88
C VAL A 513 22.19 5.48 -4.50
N THR A 514 22.27 6.71 -5.00
CA THR A 514 21.14 7.38 -5.67
C THR A 514 20.63 6.58 -6.87
N GLU A 515 21.51 6.07 -7.72
CA GLU A 515 21.13 5.24 -8.87
C GLU A 515 20.40 3.95 -8.45
N ALA A 516 20.87 3.29 -7.39
CA ALA A 516 20.20 2.10 -6.85
C ALA A 516 18.85 2.44 -6.19
N GLN A 517 18.74 3.58 -5.51
CA GLN A 517 17.47 4.08 -4.94
C GLN A 517 16.46 4.40 -6.05
N ASP A 518 16.86 5.11 -7.09
CA ASP A 518 16.01 5.43 -8.25
C ASP A 518 15.56 4.15 -8.97
N ASN A 519 16.46 3.17 -9.13
CA ASN A 519 16.10 1.87 -9.69
C ASN A 519 15.09 1.11 -8.82
N THR A 520 15.30 1.08 -7.50
CA THR A 520 14.38 0.46 -6.53
C THR A 520 12.99 1.11 -6.61
N ARG A 521 12.92 2.45 -6.64
CA ARG A 521 11.68 3.20 -6.78
C ARG A 521 10.95 2.86 -8.08
N ASN A 522 11.66 2.87 -9.21
CA ASN A 522 11.08 2.54 -10.51
C ASN A 522 10.56 1.10 -10.57
N LEU A 523 11.27 0.15 -9.96
CA LEU A 523 10.80 -1.25 -9.86
C LEU A 523 9.54 -1.36 -9.01
N ARG A 524 9.47 -0.64 -7.88
CA ARG A 524 8.28 -0.58 -7.02
C ARG A 524 7.07 0.00 -7.76
N GLU A 525 7.24 1.12 -8.46
CA GLU A 525 6.17 1.75 -9.24
C GLU A 525 5.66 0.80 -10.33
N ARG A 526 6.56 0.11 -11.04
CA ARG A 526 6.17 -0.92 -12.04
C ARG A 526 5.44 -2.12 -11.41
N LYS A 527 5.89 -2.61 -10.25
CA LYS A 527 5.25 -3.70 -9.50
C LYS A 527 3.83 -3.27 -9.08
N ALA A 528 3.69 -2.08 -8.50
CA ALA A 528 2.40 -1.50 -8.12
C ALA A 528 1.45 -1.30 -9.31
N HIS A 529 1.93 -0.83 -10.47
CA HIS A 529 1.10 -0.73 -11.68
C HIS A 529 0.60 -2.09 -12.16
N ARG A 530 1.45 -3.13 -12.13
CA ARG A 530 1.07 -4.50 -12.49
C ARG A 530 0.07 -5.07 -11.50
N ASP A 531 0.30 -4.87 -10.20
CA ASP A 531 -0.59 -5.31 -9.14
C ASP A 531 -1.96 -4.65 -9.28
N ARG A 532 -2.00 -3.34 -9.54
CA ARG A 532 -3.25 -2.59 -9.80
C ARG A 532 -4.02 -3.19 -10.97
N SER A 533 -3.37 -3.41 -12.11
CA SER A 533 -4.01 -4.03 -13.28
C SER A 533 -4.55 -5.41 -12.96
N THR A 534 -3.74 -6.24 -12.30
CA THR A 534 -4.13 -7.62 -11.93
C THR A 534 -5.32 -7.61 -10.98
N LEU A 535 -5.33 -6.71 -10.00
CA LEU A 535 -6.41 -6.58 -9.03
C LEU A 535 -7.70 -6.06 -9.68
N GLN A 536 -7.59 -5.11 -10.62
CA GLN A 536 -8.73 -4.65 -11.43
C GLN A 536 -9.33 -5.81 -12.23
N ASP A 537 -8.51 -6.63 -12.87
CA ASP A 537 -8.98 -7.82 -13.60
C ASP A 537 -9.68 -8.82 -12.67
N ILE A 538 -9.16 -9.05 -11.46
CA ILE A 538 -9.79 -9.92 -10.46
C ILE A 538 -11.15 -9.37 -10.01
N ILE A 539 -11.24 -8.06 -9.77
CA ILE A 539 -12.45 -7.35 -9.33
C ILE A 539 -13.54 -7.38 -10.41
N LEU A 540 -13.15 -7.24 -11.68
CA LEU A 540 -14.06 -7.22 -12.83
C LEU A 540 -14.46 -8.62 -13.31
N GLY A 541 -13.51 -9.56 -13.35
CA GLY A 541 -13.64 -10.86 -14.01
C GLY A 541 -14.02 -12.04 -13.10
N GLU A 542 -14.54 -11.78 -11.90
CA GLU A 542 -14.92 -12.82 -10.92
C GLU A 542 -13.77 -13.77 -10.52
N GLY A 543 -12.54 -13.25 -10.41
CA GLY A 543 -11.39 -14.01 -9.89
C GLY A 543 -11.47 -14.35 -8.39
N LEU A 544 -12.53 -13.90 -7.72
CA LEU A 544 -12.80 -14.10 -6.30
C LEU A 544 -13.75 -15.29 -6.11
N SER A 545 -13.43 -16.15 -5.14
CA SER A 545 -14.30 -17.24 -4.71
C SER A 545 -14.67 -17.07 -3.25
N SER A 546 -15.85 -17.54 -2.85
CA SER A 546 -16.30 -17.51 -1.45
C SER A 546 -16.35 -18.92 -0.89
N VAL A 547 -15.82 -19.10 0.32
CA VAL A 547 -15.97 -20.31 1.12
C VAL A 547 -16.72 -19.97 2.40
N TYR A 548 -17.43 -20.94 2.96
CA TYR A 548 -18.34 -20.66 4.07
C TYR A 548 -18.00 -21.53 5.28
N GLN A 549 -18.03 -20.92 6.47
CA GLN A 549 -17.78 -21.62 7.73
C GLN A 549 -18.99 -21.52 8.66
N PRO A 550 -19.45 -22.62 9.28
CA PRO A 550 -20.64 -22.60 10.10
C PRO A 550 -20.37 -22.01 11.49
N ILE A 551 -21.31 -21.19 11.95
CA ILE A 551 -21.45 -20.73 13.33
C ILE A 551 -22.51 -21.60 13.99
N VAL A 552 -22.16 -22.21 15.12
CA VAL A 552 -22.89 -23.34 15.70
C VAL A 552 -23.34 -23.01 17.11
N ASP A 553 -24.55 -23.45 17.47
CA ASP A 553 -24.98 -23.50 18.86
C ASP A 553 -24.18 -24.57 19.62
N LEU A 554 -23.35 -24.13 20.58
CA LEU A 554 -22.41 -24.97 21.33
C LEU A 554 -23.10 -26.00 22.24
N GLY A 555 -24.41 -25.87 22.49
CA GLY A 555 -25.19 -26.82 23.27
C GLY A 555 -25.87 -27.90 22.43
N THR A 556 -26.40 -27.53 21.27
CA THR A 556 -27.21 -28.41 20.42
C THR A 556 -26.46 -28.99 19.23
N GLY A 557 -25.40 -28.32 18.77
CA GLY A 557 -24.72 -28.64 17.52
C GLY A 557 -25.54 -28.30 16.26
N ASP A 558 -26.57 -27.45 16.41
CA ASP A 558 -27.37 -26.94 15.30
C ASP A 558 -26.67 -25.70 14.69
N ILE A 559 -26.79 -25.55 13.37
CA ILE A 559 -26.17 -24.44 12.65
C ILE A 559 -27.05 -23.21 12.83
N PHE A 560 -26.44 -22.13 13.32
CA PHE A 560 -27.11 -20.84 13.50
C PHE A 560 -26.94 -19.95 12.26
N ALA A 561 -25.72 -19.91 11.74
CA ALA A 561 -25.34 -19.03 10.64
C ALA A 561 -24.11 -19.57 9.91
N TYR A 562 -23.74 -18.89 8.83
CA TYR A 562 -22.48 -19.09 8.12
C TYR A 562 -21.72 -17.77 8.00
N GLU A 563 -20.40 -17.82 8.08
CA GLU A 563 -19.52 -16.71 7.71
C GLU A 563 -19.00 -16.91 6.29
N ALA A 564 -19.13 -15.88 5.45
CA ALA A 564 -18.56 -15.85 4.11
C ALA A 564 -17.12 -15.35 4.16
N LEU A 565 -16.19 -16.17 3.68
CA LEU A 565 -14.77 -15.89 3.63
C LEU A 565 -14.30 -15.88 2.17
N THR A 566 -13.89 -14.71 1.68
CA THR A 566 -13.37 -14.59 0.31
C THR A 566 -12.01 -15.27 0.18
N ARG A 567 -11.71 -15.78 -1.00
CA ARG A 567 -10.40 -16.26 -1.45
C ARG A 567 -10.14 -15.64 -2.82
N GLY A 568 -8.91 -15.18 -3.04
CA GLY A 568 -8.51 -14.76 -4.38
C GLY A 568 -8.30 -15.95 -5.32
N PRO A 569 -7.71 -15.71 -6.50
CA PRO A 569 -7.52 -16.75 -7.50
C PRO A 569 -6.67 -17.91 -6.97
N ARG A 570 -7.19 -19.13 -7.06
CA ARG A 570 -6.55 -20.35 -6.53
C ARG A 570 -5.20 -20.61 -7.19
N GLY A 571 -4.19 -20.95 -6.39
CA GLY A 571 -2.82 -21.21 -6.84
C GLY A 571 -2.01 -19.96 -7.17
N SER A 572 -2.57 -18.76 -6.98
CA SER A 572 -1.84 -17.49 -7.12
C SER A 572 -1.30 -17.00 -5.78
N SER A 573 -0.35 -16.06 -5.81
CA SER A 573 0.10 -15.35 -4.60
C SER A 573 -1.02 -14.55 -3.92
N LEU A 574 -2.11 -14.26 -4.67
CA LEU A 574 -3.28 -13.50 -4.24
C LEU A 574 -4.40 -14.39 -3.69
N GLU A 575 -4.20 -15.71 -3.55
CA GLU A 575 -5.20 -16.61 -2.98
C GLU A 575 -5.51 -16.24 -1.51
N SER A 576 -4.48 -15.81 -0.75
CA SER A 576 -4.62 -15.38 0.64
C SER A 576 -5.36 -14.04 0.71
N PRO A 577 -6.45 -13.93 1.49
CA PRO A 577 -7.18 -12.68 1.65
C PRO A 577 -6.30 -11.57 2.22
N ALA A 578 -5.45 -11.87 3.19
CA ALA A 578 -4.56 -10.87 3.78
C ALA A 578 -3.62 -10.28 2.72
N THR A 579 -2.98 -11.11 1.89
CA THR A 579 -2.13 -10.62 0.77
C THR A 579 -2.94 -9.83 -0.25
N LEU A 580 -4.16 -10.27 -0.56
CA LEU A 580 -5.04 -9.60 -1.52
C LEU A 580 -5.43 -8.19 -1.03
N PHE A 581 -5.83 -8.05 0.23
CA PHE A 581 -6.17 -6.76 0.84
C PHE A 581 -4.95 -5.88 1.10
N ALA A 582 -3.79 -6.45 1.45
CA ALA A 582 -2.54 -5.70 1.58
C ALA A 582 -2.12 -5.07 0.24
N ILE A 583 -2.27 -5.79 -0.86
CA ILE A 583 -2.02 -5.24 -2.19
C ILE A 583 -3.06 -4.20 -2.57
N ALA A 584 -4.34 -4.43 -2.24
CA ALA A 584 -5.40 -3.45 -2.49
C ALA A 584 -5.15 -2.13 -1.76
N ASP A 585 -4.65 -2.18 -0.52
CA ASP A 585 -4.24 -1.02 0.28
C ASP A 585 -3.07 -0.29 -0.39
N GLU A 586 -2.06 -1.01 -0.88
CA GLU A 586 -0.90 -0.40 -1.57
C GLU A 586 -1.25 0.31 -2.89
N VAL A 587 -2.33 -0.10 -3.57
CA VAL A 587 -2.71 0.42 -4.89
C VAL A 587 -3.99 1.26 -4.89
N ASP A 588 -4.54 1.54 -3.70
CA ASP A 588 -5.77 2.31 -3.45
C ASP A 588 -7.04 1.69 -4.08
N LEU A 589 -7.21 0.37 -3.94
CA LEU A 589 -8.38 -0.38 -4.45
C LEU A 589 -9.13 -1.18 -3.36
N THR A 590 -8.89 -0.86 -2.09
CA THR A 590 -9.46 -1.60 -0.94
C THR A 590 -10.98 -1.59 -0.92
N VAL A 591 -11.63 -0.48 -1.26
CA VAL A 591 -13.10 -0.34 -1.25
C VAL A 591 -13.72 -1.13 -2.41
N GLU A 592 -13.14 -1.03 -3.60
CA GLU A 592 -13.59 -1.76 -4.79
C GLU A 592 -13.47 -3.26 -4.59
N LEU A 593 -12.36 -3.71 -3.98
CA LEU A 593 -12.15 -5.10 -3.63
C LEU A 593 -13.15 -5.57 -2.57
N ASP A 594 -13.37 -4.81 -1.50
CA ASP A 594 -14.33 -5.13 -0.44
C ASP A 594 -15.75 -5.33 -0.99
N ARG A 595 -16.20 -4.42 -1.85
CA ARG A 595 -17.48 -4.56 -2.54
C ARG A 595 -17.51 -5.77 -3.48
N ALA A 596 -16.42 -6.07 -4.18
CA ALA A 596 -16.33 -7.27 -5.02
C ALA A 596 -16.43 -8.57 -4.21
N CYS A 597 -15.78 -8.62 -3.04
CA CYS A 597 -15.88 -9.70 -2.08
C CYS A 597 -17.34 -9.89 -1.63
N PHE A 598 -17.99 -8.79 -1.24
CA PHE A 598 -19.38 -8.80 -0.82
C PHE A 598 -20.33 -9.30 -1.93
N ARG A 599 -20.15 -8.82 -3.17
CA ARG A 599 -20.89 -9.31 -4.35
C ARG A 599 -20.71 -10.80 -4.56
N GLY A 600 -19.48 -11.29 -4.51
CA GLY A 600 -19.15 -12.71 -4.67
C GLY A 600 -19.79 -13.59 -3.60
N ALA A 601 -19.78 -13.12 -2.35
CA ALA A 601 -20.40 -13.82 -1.21
C ALA A 601 -21.91 -13.99 -1.39
N LEU A 602 -22.62 -12.96 -1.85
CA LEU A 602 -24.07 -13.04 -2.09
C LEU A 602 -24.43 -13.83 -3.36
N ARG A 603 -23.69 -13.65 -4.47
CA ARG A 603 -23.91 -14.42 -5.71
C ARG A 603 -23.79 -15.92 -5.48
N SER A 604 -22.87 -16.34 -4.62
CA SER A 604 -22.63 -17.74 -4.30
C SER A 604 -23.56 -18.29 -3.22
N ALA A 605 -24.37 -17.45 -2.56
CA ALA A 605 -25.24 -17.82 -1.44
C ALA A 605 -26.65 -18.31 -1.84
N THR A 606 -26.90 -18.62 -3.11
CA THR A 606 -28.22 -19.02 -3.63
C THR A 606 -28.79 -20.30 -3.02
N THR A 607 -27.95 -21.14 -2.41
CA THR A 607 -28.35 -22.39 -1.75
C THR A 607 -28.51 -22.27 -0.23
N LEU A 608 -28.38 -21.06 0.32
CA LEU A 608 -28.54 -20.82 1.75
C LEU A 608 -30.01 -21.03 2.15
N GLU A 609 -30.26 -21.90 3.12
CA GLU A 609 -31.62 -22.07 3.63
C GLU A 609 -32.06 -20.80 4.36
N PRO A 610 -33.30 -20.32 4.16
CA PRO A 610 -33.78 -19.04 4.72
C PRO A 610 -33.76 -18.93 6.25
N VAL A 611 -33.62 -20.06 6.96
CA VAL A 611 -33.51 -20.12 8.42
C VAL A 611 -32.14 -19.64 8.93
N HIS A 612 -31.11 -19.75 8.10
CA HIS A 612 -29.75 -19.39 8.47
C HIS A 612 -29.46 -17.92 8.12
N ARG A 613 -28.53 -17.34 8.88
CA ARG A 613 -27.94 -16.03 8.58
C ARG A 613 -26.60 -16.19 7.89
N LEU A 614 -26.21 -15.17 7.13
CA LEU A 614 -24.93 -15.05 6.46
C LEU A 614 -24.19 -13.83 6.99
N PHE A 615 -23.06 -14.07 7.63
CA PHE A 615 -22.15 -13.04 8.08
C PHE A 615 -21.19 -12.70 6.94
N VAL A 616 -21.06 -11.42 6.61
CA VAL A 616 -20.23 -10.92 5.53
C VAL A 616 -19.46 -9.69 5.99
N ASN A 617 -18.15 -9.72 5.81
CA ASN A 617 -17.27 -8.59 6.08
C ASN A 617 -17.58 -7.40 5.16
N LEU A 618 -17.62 -6.20 5.72
CA LEU A 618 -17.81 -4.96 4.97
C LEU A 618 -17.11 -3.79 5.66
N LEU A 619 -16.32 -3.02 4.91
CA LEU A 619 -15.61 -1.85 5.44
C LEU A 619 -16.59 -0.71 5.79
N PRO A 620 -16.32 0.08 6.85
CA PRO A 620 -17.15 1.22 7.24
C PRO A 620 -17.40 2.23 6.11
N MET A 621 -16.41 2.45 5.24
CA MET A 621 -16.52 3.39 4.11
C MET A 621 -17.55 2.95 3.07
N SER A 622 -17.78 1.65 2.92
CA SER A 622 -18.76 1.08 1.98
C SER A 622 -20.21 1.44 2.35
N PHE A 623 -20.47 1.78 3.62
CA PHE A 623 -21.81 2.17 4.11
C PHE A 623 -22.24 3.57 3.67
N TYR A 624 -21.31 4.44 3.27
CA TYR A 624 -21.64 5.79 2.80
C TYR A 624 -22.24 5.82 1.40
N ASP A 625 -22.11 4.73 0.65
CA ASP A 625 -22.71 4.59 -0.67
C ASP A 625 -24.08 3.90 -0.56
N SER A 626 -25.13 4.73 -0.51
CA SER A 626 -26.50 4.23 -0.43
C SER A 626 -26.92 3.47 -1.68
N ALA A 627 -26.39 3.81 -2.85
CA ALA A 627 -26.74 3.11 -4.09
C ALA A 627 -26.23 1.66 -4.07
N PHE A 628 -25.04 1.43 -3.51
CA PHE A 628 -24.48 0.09 -3.33
C PHE A 628 -25.41 -0.78 -2.45
N ILE A 629 -25.79 -0.32 -1.26
CA ILE A 629 -26.59 -1.15 -0.34
C ILE A 629 -28.07 -1.22 -0.74
N GLU A 630 -28.71 -0.10 -1.08
CA GLU A 630 -30.16 -0.09 -1.32
C GLU A 630 -30.54 -0.68 -2.68
N VAL A 631 -29.73 -0.45 -3.71
CA VAL A 631 -30.04 -0.89 -5.08
C VAL A 631 -29.32 -2.19 -5.41
N GLU A 632 -27.99 -2.18 -5.34
CA GLU A 632 -27.20 -3.32 -5.82
C GLU A 632 -27.33 -4.54 -4.89
N VAL A 633 -27.12 -4.36 -3.58
CA VAL A 633 -27.29 -5.45 -2.61
C VAL A 633 -28.75 -5.91 -2.56
N GLY A 634 -29.72 -4.99 -2.66
CA GLY A 634 -31.14 -5.32 -2.77
C GLY A 634 -31.44 -6.27 -3.95
N ASN A 635 -30.87 -5.98 -5.12
CA ASN A 635 -31.01 -6.84 -6.31
C ASN A 635 -30.35 -8.21 -6.11
N LEU A 636 -29.16 -8.26 -5.50
CA LEU A 636 -28.45 -9.52 -5.23
C LEU A 636 -29.21 -10.40 -4.23
N LEU A 637 -29.79 -9.82 -3.19
CA LEU A 637 -30.61 -10.55 -2.23
C LEU A 637 -31.86 -11.13 -2.89
N SER A 638 -32.54 -10.32 -3.72
CA SER A 638 -33.71 -10.78 -4.49
C SER A 638 -33.35 -11.96 -5.41
N ALA A 639 -32.22 -11.89 -6.11
CA ALA A 639 -31.73 -12.96 -6.98
C ALA A 639 -31.36 -14.24 -6.20
N ALA A 640 -30.86 -14.10 -4.97
CA ALA A 640 -30.53 -15.24 -4.10
C ALA A 640 -31.73 -15.78 -3.29
N GLY A 641 -32.91 -15.15 -3.38
CA GLY A 641 -34.07 -15.51 -2.56
C GLY A 641 -33.90 -15.18 -1.07
N LEU A 642 -33.02 -14.24 -0.75
CA LEU A 642 -32.70 -13.80 0.61
C LEU A 642 -33.35 -12.46 0.92
N THR A 643 -33.47 -12.16 2.21
CA THR A 643 -33.95 -10.87 2.71
C THR A 643 -32.85 -10.17 3.51
N PRO A 644 -32.95 -8.86 3.78
CA PRO A 644 -31.99 -8.17 4.65
C PRO A 644 -31.78 -8.85 6.01
N ALA A 645 -32.82 -9.49 6.57
CA ALA A 645 -32.76 -10.23 7.82
C ALA A 645 -31.85 -11.48 7.80
N ASN A 646 -31.52 -11.98 6.60
CA ASN A 646 -30.55 -13.06 6.43
C ASN A 646 -29.11 -12.57 6.50
N ILE A 647 -28.83 -11.28 6.33
CA ILE A 647 -27.46 -10.76 6.25
C ILE A 647 -27.05 -10.10 7.55
N VAL A 648 -25.83 -10.39 7.99
CA VAL A 648 -25.17 -9.74 9.12
C VAL A 648 -23.86 -9.11 8.62
N PHE A 649 -23.75 -7.79 8.72
CA PHE A 649 -22.50 -7.10 8.38
C PHE A 649 -21.49 -7.27 9.51
N GLU A 650 -20.30 -7.78 9.19
CA GLU A 650 -19.17 -7.81 10.09
C GLU A 650 -18.31 -6.55 9.87
N ILE A 651 -18.15 -5.77 10.94
CA ILE A 651 -17.32 -4.57 10.96
C ILE A 651 -16.06 -4.89 11.77
N THR A 652 -14.90 -4.80 11.13
CA THR A 652 -13.63 -5.01 11.81
C THR A 652 -13.29 -3.81 12.69
N GLU A 653 -12.91 -4.07 13.94
CA GLU A 653 -12.62 -3.05 14.95
C GLU A 653 -11.35 -2.22 14.64
N ARG A 654 -10.45 -2.75 13.81
CA ARG A 654 -9.13 -2.15 13.52
C ARG A 654 -9.17 -0.88 12.66
N LEU A 655 -10.31 -0.57 12.05
CA LEU A 655 -10.42 0.57 11.12
C LEU A 655 -10.78 1.85 11.87
N ALA A 656 -9.95 2.89 11.73
CA ALA A 656 -10.28 4.22 12.24
C ALA A 656 -11.52 4.76 11.50
N ILE A 657 -12.65 4.82 12.20
CA ILE A 657 -13.87 5.40 11.64
C ILE A 657 -13.72 6.92 11.65
N GLU A 658 -13.20 7.50 10.57
CA GLU A 658 -12.94 8.93 10.44
C GLU A 658 -14.16 9.80 10.80
N ASN A 659 -15.36 9.36 10.42
CA ASN A 659 -16.62 10.03 10.70
C ASN A 659 -17.61 9.12 11.43
N PHE A 660 -17.30 8.83 12.70
CA PHE A 660 -18.09 7.93 13.54
C PHE A 660 -19.59 8.27 13.60
N ALA A 661 -19.93 9.56 13.66
CA ALA A 661 -21.32 10.01 13.72
C ALA A 661 -22.10 9.71 12.43
N SER A 662 -21.49 9.93 11.26
CA SER A 662 -22.14 9.64 9.97
C SER A 662 -22.23 8.14 9.72
N PHE A 663 -21.18 7.39 10.06
CA PHE A 663 -21.20 5.93 9.99
C PHE A 663 -22.33 5.34 10.84
N LYS A 664 -22.44 5.76 12.10
CA LYS A 664 -23.51 5.31 13.01
C LYS A 664 -24.91 5.61 12.45
N ARG A 665 -25.11 6.75 11.79
CA ARG A 665 -26.39 7.08 11.14
C ARG A 665 -26.68 6.19 9.93
N ALA A 666 -25.69 5.94 9.08
CA ALA A 666 -25.84 5.03 7.95
C ALA A 666 -26.17 3.61 8.43
N LEU A 667 -25.41 3.11 9.41
CA LEU A 667 -25.64 1.79 10.02
C LEU A 667 -27.04 1.68 10.66
N ALA A 668 -27.52 2.74 11.31
CA ALA A 668 -28.88 2.80 11.86
C ALA A 668 -29.97 2.69 10.77
N ALA A 669 -29.74 3.27 9.59
CA ALA A 669 -30.66 3.15 8.47
C ALA A 669 -30.74 1.70 7.96
N TYR A 670 -29.59 1.03 7.78
CA TYR A 670 -29.57 -0.36 7.28
C TYR A 670 -30.08 -1.36 8.31
N THR A 671 -29.79 -1.16 9.60
CA THR A 671 -30.39 -1.99 10.66
C THR A 671 -31.91 -1.84 10.70
N ALA A 672 -32.45 -0.64 10.43
CA ALA A 672 -33.89 -0.44 10.30
C ALA A 672 -34.52 -1.15 9.08
N MET A 673 -33.73 -1.41 8.02
CA MET A 673 -34.16 -2.24 6.88
C MET A 673 -34.15 -3.75 7.20
N GLY A 674 -33.57 -4.15 8.33
CA GLY A 674 -33.54 -5.54 8.80
C GLY A 674 -32.15 -6.19 8.79
N PHE A 675 -31.10 -5.50 8.33
CA PHE A 675 -29.74 -6.04 8.35
C PHE A 675 -29.23 -6.23 9.79
N GLY A 676 -28.56 -7.36 10.03
CA GLY A 676 -27.81 -7.60 11.26
C GLY A 676 -26.46 -6.90 11.24
N VAL A 677 -25.87 -6.70 12.43
CA VAL A 677 -24.54 -6.09 12.59
C VAL A 677 -23.76 -6.85 13.64
N ALA A 678 -22.52 -7.17 13.32
CA ALA A 678 -21.53 -7.78 14.18
C ALA A 678 -20.28 -6.91 14.25
N ILE A 679 -19.63 -6.87 15.42
CA ILE A 679 -18.27 -6.35 15.54
C ILE A 679 -17.32 -7.54 15.64
N ASP A 680 -16.29 -7.53 14.80
CA ASP A 680 -15.32 -8.60 14.69
C ASP A 680 -14.05 -8.34 15.51
N ASP A 681 -13.36 -9.42 15.88
CA ASP A 681 -12.01 -9.43 16.48
C ASP A 681 -11.88 -8.74 17.87
N VAL A 682 -12.97 -8.71 18.65
CA VAL A 682 -12.99 -8.07 19.98
C VAL A 682 -12.13 -8.87 20.98
N GLY A 683 -11.24 -8.15 21.68
CA GLY A 683 -10.32 -8.70 22.68
C GLY A 683 -8.84 -8.64 22.32
N THR A 684 -8.49 -7.99 21.21
CA THR A 684 -7.11 -7.80 20.75
C THR A 684 -6.52 -6.46 21.25
N ARG A 685 -5.24 -6.18 20.93
CA ARG A 685 -4.41 -5.10 21.53
C ARG A 685 -4.91 -3.66 21.28
N HIS A 686 -6.03 -3.49 20.56
CA HIS A 686 -6.63 -2.20 20.19
C HIS A 686 -8.14 -2.14 20.40
N SER A 687 -8.73 -3.06 21.19
CA SER A 687 -10.19 -3.08 21.31
C SER A 687 -10.76 -1.82 21.97
N ASN A 688 -11.48 -1.02 21.18
CA ASN A 688 -12.17 0.16 21.62
C ASN A 688 -13.57 -0.22 22.08
N LEU A 689 -13.68 -0.61 23.35
CA LEU A 689 -14.96 -0.92 23.98
C LEU A 689 -15.98 0.22 23.84
N GLU A 690 -15.51 1.46 23.71
CA GLU A 690 -16.36 2.62 23.41
C GLU A 690 -17.09 2.48 22.07
N THR A 691 -16.43 1.96 21.04
CA THR A 691 -17.02 1.66 19.72
C THR A 691 -18.13 0.63 19.87
N VAL A 692 -17.88 -0.46 20.60
CA VAL A 692 -18.88 -1.52 20.84
C VAL A 692 -20.12 -0.96 21.55
N MET A 693 -19.92 -0.21 22.64
CA MET A 693 -21.01 0.39 23.40
C MET A 693 -21.79 1.44 22.60
N SER A 694 -21.10 2.17 21.71
CA SER A 694 -21.69 3.24 20.92
C SER A 694 -22.46 2.74 19.71
N LEU A 695 -21.98 1.69 19.04
CA LEU A 695 -22.65 1.09 17.88
C LEU A 695 -23.81 0.18 18.30
N ARG A 696 -23.77 -0.41 19.49
CA ARG A 696 -24.76 -1.39 20.00
C ARG A 696 -25.07 -2.48 18.95
N PRO A 697 -24.06 -3.31 18.58
CA PRO A 697 -24.25 -4.35 17.58
C PRO A 697 -25.17 -5.46 18.08
N HIS A 698 -25.72 -6.24 17.16
CA HIS A 698 -26.50 -7.44 17.48
C HIS A 698 -25.60 -8.60 17.89
N PHE A 699 -24.36 -8.63 17.38
CA PHE A 699 -23.39 -9.68 17.64
C PHE A 699 -22.02 -9.11 18.00
N ILE A 700 -21.30 -9.80 18.87
CA ILE A 700 -19.90 -9.54 19.18
C ILE A 700 -19.14 -10.83 18.92
N LYS A 701 -18.23 -10.82 17.94
CA LYS A 701 -17.33 -11.94 17.69
C LYS A 701 -16.07 -11.74 18.52
N VAL A 702 -15.75 -12.75 19.32
CA VAL A 702 -14.63 -12.74 20.25
C VAL A 702 -13.44 -13.41 19.59
N SER A 703 -12.35 -12.66 19.45
CA SER A 703 -11.15 -13.08 18.76
C SER A 703 -10.59 -14.41 19.28
N ASP A 704 -9.94 -15.16 18.38
CA ASP A 704 -9.28 -16.43 18.68
C ASP A 704 -8.25 -16.31 19.81
N VAL A 705 -7.60 -15.15 19.95
CA VAL A 705 -6.62 -14.87 21.00
C VAL A 705 -7.22 -15.01 22.40
N LEU A 706 -8.48 -14.62 22.60
CA LEU A 706 -9.17 -14.78 23.88
C LEU A 706 -9.81 -16.17 24.05
N CYS A 707 -10.24 -16.79 22.95
CA CYS A 707 -10.95 -18.06 23.00
C CYS A 707 -10.01 -19.27 23.10
N ARG A 708 -8.87 -19.27 22.38
CA ARG A 708 -7.97 -20.41 22.30
C ARG A 708 -7.24 -20.68 23.63
N GLY A 709 -7.35 -21.90 24.14
CA GLY A 709 -6.76 -22.30 25.43
C GLY A 709 -7.44 -21.67 26.64
N ILE A 710 -8.68 -21.17 26.51
CA ILE A 710 -9.44 -20.55 27.60
C ILE A 710 -9.73 -21.54 28.72
N ALA A 711 -9.84 -22.84 28.43
CA ALA A 711 -9.99 -23.87 29.46
C ALA A 711 -8.86 -23.81 30.50
N ARG A 712 -7.64 -23.48 30.08
CA ARG A 712 -6.43 -23.50 30.91
C ARG A 712 -6.08 -22.13 31.51
N SER A 713 -6.63 -21.05 30.99
CA SER A 713 -6.32 -19.68 31.45
C SER A 713 -7.43 -19.10 32.30
N THR A 714 -7.15 -18.85 33.58
CA THR A 714 -8.06 -18.13 34.48
C THR A 714 -8.24 -16.68 34.04
N VAL A 715 -7.18 -16.02 33.58
CA VAL A 715 -7.20 -14.62 33.12
C VAL A 715 -8.14 -14.46 31.92
N LYS A 716 -8.03 -15.32 30.90
CA LYS A 716 -8.91 -15.28 29.72
C LYS A 716 -10.38 -15.50 30.12
N ARG A 717 -10.64 -16.39 31.08
CA ARG A 717 -11.99 -16.61 31.62
C ARG A 717 -12.57 -15.37 32.29
N GLU A 718 -11.81 -14.68 33.15
CA GLU A 718 -12.30 -13.44 33.79
C GLU A 718 -12.51 -12.30 32.79
N MET A 719 -11.61 -12.15 31.82
CA MET A 719 -11.76 -11.18 30.73
C MET A 719 -13.05 -11.43 29.95
N LEU A 720 -13.29 -12.69 29.55
CA LEU A 720 -14.49 -13.04 28.78
C LEU A 720 -15.78 -12.90 29.61
N ARG A 721 -15.75 -13.16 30.92
CA ARG A 721 -16.90 -12.86 31.81
C ARG A 721 -17.23 -11.38 31.84
N SER A 722 -16.21 -10.54 31.89
CA SER A 722 -16.37 -9.09 31.92
C SER A 722 -16.98 -8.60 30.61
N LEU A 723 -16.46 -9.10 29.47
CA LEU A 723 -16.99 -8.82 28.15
C LEU A 723 -18.44 -9.30 27.99
N ARG A 724 -18.77 -10.48 28.53
CA ARG A 724 -20.15 -10.98 28.59
C ARG A 724 -21.09 -10.04 29.32
N HIS A 725 -20.68 -9.52 30.47
CA HIS A 725 -21.52 -8.57 31.19
C HIS A 725 -21.82 -7.30 30.37
N ILE A 726 -20.84 -6.83 29.59
CA ILE A 726 -21.02 -5.68 28.70
C ILE A 726 -21.95 -6.05 27.54
N ALA A 727 -21.76 -7.22 26.92
CA ALA A 727 -22.63 -7.71 25.85
C ALA A 727 -24.09 -7.84 26.31
N ASP A 728 -24.32 -8.43 27.49
CA ASP A 728 -25.65 -8.55 28.10
C ASP A 728 -26.29 -7.17 28.36
N THR A 729 -25.47 -6.14 28.70
CA THR A 729 -25.96 -4.77 28.96
C THR A 729 -26.48 -4.07 27.69
N ILE A 730 -25.96 -4.44 26.52
CA ILE A 730 -26.36 -3.86 25.24
C ILE A 730 -27.21 -4.81 24.39
N ASP A 731 -27.67 -5.92 24.98
CA ASP A 731 -28.44 -6.99 24.33
C ASP A 731 -27.72 -7.62 23.12
N ALA A 732 -26.38 -7.66 23.14
CA ALA A 732 -25.57 -8.26 22.08
C ALA A 732 -25.29 -9.74 22.34
N VAL A 733 -25.36 -10.56 21.28
CA VAL A 733 -25.04 -11.98 21.34
C VAL A 733 -23.55 -12.19 21.06
N MET A 734 -22.85 -12.85 21.99
CA MET A 734 -21.44 -13.20 21.80
C MET A 734 -21.27 -14.49 21.01
N ILE A 735 -20.30 -14.47 20.09
CA ILE A 735 -19.87 -15.61 19.26
C ILE A 735 -18.38 -15.81 19.51
N ALA A 736 -17.98 -17.02 19.91
CA ALA A 736 -16.56 -17.34 20.13
C ALA A 736 -15.89 -17.87 18.87
N GLU A 737 -14.73 -17.32 18.50
CA GLU A 737 -13.98 -17.73 17.32
C GLU A 737 -12.76 -18.60 17.62
N GLY A 738 -12.23 -19.25 16.59
CA GLY A 738 -10.97 -19.98 16.67
C GLY A 738 -11.01 -21.22 17.58
N ILE A 739 -12.20 -21.82 17.75
CA ILE A 739 -12.36 -23.01 18.60
C ILE A 739 -11.78 -24.24 17.89
N GLU A 740 -10.75 -24.83 18.49
CA GLU A 740 -10.08 -26.03 17.97
C GLU A 740 -10.20 -27.24 18.90
N ASP A 741 -10.49 -27.02 20.19
CA ASP A 741 -10.53 -28.05 21.22
C ASP A 741 -11.88 -28.10 21.94
N ILE A 742 -12.34 -29.32 22.27
CA ILE A 742 -13.58 -29.54 23.02
C ILE A 742 -13.51 -28.98 24.46
N GLU A 743 -12.32 -28.98 25.08
CA GLU A 743 -12.11 -28.39 26.41
C GLU A 743 -12.49 -26.89 26.44
N ASP A 744 -12.14 -26.16 25.37
CA ASP A 744 -12.46 -24.75 25.24
C ASP A 744 -13.96 -24.55 25.01
N VAL A 745 -14.63 -25.43 24.25
CA VAL A 745 -16.11 -25.40 24.11
C VAL A 745 -16.78 -25.51 25.48
N VAL A 746 -16.34 -26.42 26.34
CA VAL A 746 -16.91 -26.59 27.69
C VAL A 746 -16.76 -25.30 28.48
N ALA A 747 -15.54 -24.74 28.50
CA ALA A 747 -15.25 -23.51 29.23
C ALA A 747 -16.08 -22.32 28.71
N LEU A 748 -16.20 -22.15 27.39
CA LEU A 748 -17.00 -21.08 26.77
C LEU A 748 -18.49 -21.22 27.12
N ARG A 749 -19.02 -22.45 27.15
CA ARG A 749 -20.41 -22.70 27.53
C ARG A 749 -20.67 -22.50 29.02
N ASP A 750 -19.73 -22.87 29.88
CA ASP A 750 -19.81 -22.58 31.32
C ASP A 750 -19.76 -21.05 31.59
N LEU A 751 -19.06 -20.32 30.72
CA LEU A 751 -19.09 -18.87 30.66
C LEU A 751 -20.36 -18.32 30.00
N GLY A 752 -21.27 -19.17 29.52
CA GLY A 752 -22.57 -18.88 28.93
C GLY A 752 -22.57 -18.29 27.54
N LEU A 753 -21.49 -18.50 26.77
CA LEU A 753 -21.51 -18.24 25.34
C LEU A 753 -22.29 -19.36 24.65
N ARG A 754 -23.28 -18.96 23.86
CA ARG A 754 -24.19 -19.91 23.18
C ARG A 754 -23.64 -20.35 21.83
N TYR A 755 -22.99 -19.45 21.10
CA TYR A 755 -22.55 -19.69 19.73
C TYR A 755 -21.03 -19.67 19.62
N GLY A 756 -20.50 -20.48 18.71
CA GLY A 756 -19.08 -20.46 18.39
C GLY A 756 -18.76 -21.04 17.03
N GLN A 757 -17.53 -20.77 16.60
CA GLN A 757 -16.99 -21.11 15.30
C GLN A 757 -15.52 -21.52 15.44
N GLY A 758 -15.09 -22.47 14.61
CA GLY A 758 -13.70 -22.90 14.58
C GLY A 758 -13.52 -24.24 13.88
N TYR A 759 -12.26 -24.68 13.77
CA TYR A 759 -11.92 -25.92 13.05
C TYR A 759 -12.40 -27.18 13.76
N TYR A 760 -12.71 -27.11 15.05
CA TYR A 760 -13.35 -28.20 15.77
C TYR A 760 -14.72 -28.56 15.16
N MET A 761 -15.50 -27.54 14.75
CA MET A 761 -16.83 -27.72 14.15
C MET A 761 -16.70 -28.12 12.67
N ALA A 762 -16.12 -27.23 11.87
CA ALA A 762 -15.85 -27.46 10.46
C ALA A 762 -14.85 -26.40 9.94
N ARG A 763 -14.05 -26.79 8.94
CA ARG A 763 -13.21 -25.85 8.18
C ARG A 763 -14.05 -25.12 7.13
N PRO A 764 -13.67 -23.88 6.74
CA PRO A 764 -14.33 -23.18 5.65
C PRO A 764 -14.30 -23.98 4.35
N ALA A 765 -15.45 -24.15 3.70
CA ALA A 765 -15.56 -24.83 2.42
C ALA A 765 -16.82 -24.37 1.65
N PRO A 766 -16.82 -24.41 0.31
CA PRO A 766 -18.03 -24.18 -0.49
C PRO A 766 -18.85 -25.47 -0.69
N PRO A 767 -20.18 -25.40 -0.92
CA PRO A 767 -21.04 -24.21 -0.82
C PRO A 767 -21.42 -23.90 0.63
N PHE A 768 -22.09 -24.79 1.37
CA PHE A 768 -22.37 -24.62 2.80
C PHE A 768 -22.07 -25.93 3.53
N VAL A 769 -20.96 -25.96 4.28
CA VAL A 769 -20.51 -27.18 4.96
C VAL A 769 -21.38 -27.52 6.16
N SER A 770 -21.73 -28.79 6.32
CA SER A 770 -22.41 -29.29 7.52
C SER A 770 -21.41 -29.82 8.55
N ILE A 771 -21.81 -29.83 9.82
CA ILE A 771 -21.01 -30.39 10.91
C ILE A 771 -21.12 -31.91 10.87
N LYS A 772 -20.01 -32.62 11.12
CA LYS A 772 -20.00 -34.08 11.23
C LYS A 772 -20.87 -34.56 12.40
N ASP A 773 -21.59 -35.66 12.24
CA ASP A 773 -22.47 -36.21 13.28
C ASP A 773 -21.73 -36.57 14.57
N GLU A 774 -20.46 -37.00 14.47
CA GLU A 774 -19.59 -37.27 15.62
C GLU A 774 -19.39 -36.02 16.49
N VAL A 775 -19.09 -34.88 15.85
CA VAL A 775 -18.90 -33.59 16.54
C VAL A 775 -20.21 -33.11 17.16
N ARG A 776 -21.33 -33.25 16.44
CA ARG A 776 -22.66 -32.93 16.95
C ARG A 776 -23.02 -33.77 18.18
N ALA A 777 -22.70 -35.07 18.15
CA ALA A 777 -22.92 -35.96 19.29
C ALA A 777 -22.03 -35.58 20.47
N GLU A 778 -20.76 -35.24 20.23
CA GLU A 778 -19.82 -34.81 21.26
C GLU A 778 -20.31 -33.52 21.95
N LEU A 779 -20.71 -32.50 21.19
CA LEU A 779 -21.27 -31.24 21.71
C LEU A 779 -22.51 -31.47 22.61
N ARG A 780 -23.42 -32.37 22.20
CA ARG A 780 -24.60 -32.75 22.98
C ARG A 780 -24.27 -33.56 24.23
N SER A 781 -23.18 -34.32 24.20
CA SER A 781 -22.76 -35.19 25.31
C SER A 781 -22.09 -34.43 26.44
N VAL A 782 -21.46 -33.28 26.15
CA VAL A 782 -20.89 -32.42 27.18
C VAL A 782 -22.05 -31.88 28.01
N SER A 783 -22.21 -32.30 29.26
CA SER A 783 -23.21 -31.72 30.18
C SER A 783 -22.63 -30.51 30.92
N VAL A 784 -23.43 -29.47 31.15
CA VAL A 784 -23.00 -28.28 31.92
C VAL A 784 -22.62 -28.76 33.32
N SER A 785 -21.37 -28.55 33.72
CA SER A 785 -20.96 -28.76 35.10
C SER A 785 -21.60 -27.68 35.96
N THR A 786 -22.72 -27.98 36.64
CA THR A 786 -23.18 -27.14 37.75
C THR A 786 -22.02 -26.87 38.71
N PRO A 787 -21.81 -25.62 39.16
CA PRO A 787 -20.64 -25.29 39.98
C PRO A 787 -20.64 -26.15 41.24
N ARG A 788 -19.60 -26.95 41.42
CA ARG A 788 -19.36 -27.68 42.67
C ARG A 788 -19.24 -26.63 43.79
N PRO A 789 -20.06 -26.68 44.86
CA PRO A 789 -19.77 -25.88 46.04
C PRO A 789 -18.39 -26.32 46.54
N THR A 790 -17.52 -25.34 46.77
CA THR A 790 -16.18 -25.54 47.28
C THR A 790 -16.22 -26.51 48.47
N ALA A 791 -15.65 -27.69 48.27
CA ALA A 791 -15.51 -28.67 49.34
C ALA A 791 -14.64 -28.03 50.42
N LYS A 792 -15.23 -27.87 51.61
CA LYS A 792 -14.49 -27.58 52.84
C LYS A 792 -13.43 -28.65 52.99
N VAL A 793 -12.16 -28.27 52.88
CA VAL A 793 -11.05 -29.09 53.34
C VAL A 793 -11.21 -29.20 54.86
N ALA A 794 -11.56 -30.40 55.30
CA ALA A 794 -11.55 -30.77 56.70
C ALA A 794 -10.10 -30.95 57.15
N THR A 795 -9.76 -30.26 58.23
CA THR A 795 -8.54 -30.40 59.01
C THR A 795 -8.52 -31.71 59.78
N SER A 796 -7.42 -32.45 59.65
CA SER A 796 -6.84 -33.32 60.69
C SER A 796 -5.37 -33.53 60.29
N GLN A 797 -4.43 -32.80 60.89
CA GLN A 797 -3.79 -33.03 62.20
C GLN A 797 -2.52 -33.91 62.09
N ASP A 798 -1.51 -33.42 62.81
CA ASP A 798 -0.28 -34.03 63.29
C ASP A 798 0.92 -33.89 62.35
N ASN A 799 1.87 -32.97 62.58
CA ASN A 799 2.90 -32.88 63.65
C ASN A 799 4.24 -32.87 62.86
N ASP A 800 5.32 -32.17 63.17
CA ASP A 800 5.74 -31.15 64.13
C ASP A 800 7.05 -30.56 63.53
N ASP A 801 7.59 -29.54 64.19
CA ASP A 801 8.98 -29.04 64.15
C ASP A 801 9.23 -27.68 63.46
N GLU A 802 8.97 -26.63 64.28
CA GLU A 802 9.88 -25.55 64.71
C GLU A 802 10.54 -24.63 63.65
N ASP A 803 10.62 -23.30 63.75
CA ASP A 803 10.19 -22.22 64.66
C ASP A 803 10.54 -20.91 63.92
N GLU A 804 9.61 -19.93 63.78
CA GLU A 804 9.57 -18.62 64.49
C GLU A 804 10.75 -17.68 64.17
N GLU A 805 10.66 -16.38 63.86
CA GLU A 805 9.74 -15.24 64.06
C GLU A 805 10.21 -14.15 63.02
N ASP A 806 9.50 -13.11 62.55
CA ASP A 806 8.66 -12.16 63.28
C ASP A 806 7.88 -11.21 62.31
N ARG A 807 6.63 -10.93 62.68
CA ARG A 807 5.81 -9.67 62.59
C ARG A 807 5.62 -8.90 61.27
N ASP A 808 4.34 -8.73 60.88
CA ASP A 808 3.65 -7.44 61.10
C ASP A 808 2.10 -7.47 61.03
N LEU A 809 1.50 -6.47 61.69
CA LEU A 809 0.11 -6.28 62.16
C LEU A 809 -0.87 -5.61 61.14
N PRO A 810 -2.19 -5.41 61.48
CA PRO A 810 -3.34 -5.40 60.54
C PRO A 810 -4.12 -4.06 60.48
N ILE A 811 -5.06 -3.88 59.51
CA ILE A 811 -6.25 -3.01 59.66
C ILE A 811 -7.49 -3.59 58.92
N ALA A 812 -8.66 -3.43 59.55
CA ALA A 812 -9.95 -4.08 59.32
C ALA A 812 -10.94 -3.36 58.36
N ILE A 813 -11.91 -4.11 57.81
CA ILE A 813 -13.09 -3.61 57.09
C ILE A 813 -14.35 -3.90 57.93
N ALA A 814 -15.10 -2.84 58.26
CA ALA A 814 -16.36 -2.91 59.02
C ALA A 814 -17.58 -3.15 58.13
N LYS A 815 -18.48 -4.02 58.59
CA LYS A 815 -19.85 -4.25 58.06
C LYS A 815 -20.86 -3.26 58.64
N PRO A 816 -22.02 -3.04 57.99
CA PRO A 816 -23.23 -2.65 58.70
C PRO A 816 -24.35 -3.71 58.63
N THR A 817 -25.14 -3.73 59.71
CA THR A 817 -26.26 -4.63 60.07
C THR A 817 -27.61 -3.89 59.85
N PRO A 818 -28.77 -4.56 59.70
CA PRO A 818 -30.00 -3.97 59.15
C PRO A 818 -31.05 -3.57 60.20
N GLY A 819 -31.99 -2.67 59.84
CA GLY A 819 -33.31 -2.60 60.48
C GLY A 819 -34.10 -1.28 60.44
N ARG A 820 -35.38 -1.41 60.01
CA ARG A 820 -36.62 -0.71 60.40
C ARG A 820 -37.13 0.56 59.67
N THR A 821 -38.06 0.28 58.73
CA THR A 821 -39.48 0.72 58.64
C THR A 821 -39.93 2.10 59.19
N GLN A 822 -40.46 2.97 58.32
CA GLN A 822 -41.71 3.74 58.54
C GLN A 822 -42.27 4.35 57.23
N VAL A 823 -43.54 4.76 57.29
CA VAL A 823 -44.58 4.79 56.23
C VAL A 823 -44.97 6.24 55.84
N PHE A 824 -45.59 6.41 54.66
CA PHE A 824 -46.30 7.57 54.07
C PHE A 824 -45.39 8.67 53.47
N GLY A 825 -45.66 9.27 52.30
CA GLY A 825 -46.81 9.25 51.40
C GLY A 825 -46.50 10.04 50.11
N THR A 826 -47.52 10.09 49.25
CA THR A 826 -47.61 10.64 47.88
C THR A 826 -47.06 12.06 47.65
N GLY A 827 -46.40 12.29 46.51
CA GLY A 827 -46.18 13.64 45.97
C GLY A 827 -45.24 13.65 44.75
N SER A 828 -45.74 14.13 43.61
CA SER A 828 -45.04 14.25 42.33
C SER A 828 -43.81 15.18 42.38
N GLN A 829 -42.73 14.81 41.70
CA GLN A 829 -42.07 15.54 40.59
C GLN A 829 -40.60 15.11 40.42
N SER A 830 -40.28 14.83 39.15
CA SER A 830 -38.96 14.73 38.50
C SER A 830 -37.74 15.17 39.31
N ALA A 831 -36.81 14.24 39.57
CA ALA A 831 -35.42 14.55 39.90
C ALA A 831 -34.48 13.54 39.21
N ILE A 832 -33.74 14.03 38.21
CA ILE A 832 -32.61 13.35 37.56
C ILE A 832 -31.43 13.33 38.56
N PRO A 833 -30.72 12.21 38.79
CA PRO A 833 -29.55 12.20 39.66
C PRO A 833 -28.34 12.82 38.96
N LYS A 834 -27.64 13.72 39.67
CA LYS A 834 -26.38 14.35 39.26
C LYS A 834 -25.21 13.34 39.36
N ASN A 835 -24.33 13.37 38.38
CA ASN A 835 -23.05 12.65 38.30
C ASN A 835 -21.94 13.36 39.14
N VAL A 836 -20.82 12.65 39.35
CA VAL A 836 -19.78 12.80 40.41
C VAL A 836 -19.09 14.18 40.50
N PHE A 837 -19.35 15.11 39.57
CA PHE A 837 -18.77 16.47 39.56
C PHE A 837 -19.80 17.61 39.67
N GLY A 838 -21.07 17.32 39.96
CA GLY A 838 -22.01 18.32 40.51
C GLY A 838 -22.44 19.47 39.60
N ARG A 839 -22.50 19.29 38.27
CA ARG A 839 -23.08 20.29 37.34
C ARG A 839 -24.34 19.76 36.62
N PRO A 840 -25.31 20.62 36.26
CA PRO A 840 -26.49 20.22 35.49
C PRO A 840 -26.16 20.03 34.01
N GLU A 841 -26.73 18.99 33.39
CA GLU A 841 -26.75 18.78 31.94
C GLU A 841 -27.74 19.76 31.31
N ASP A 842 -27.23 20.79 30.63
CA ASP A 842 -27.82 21.52 29.48
C ASP A 842 -27.10 22.87 29.33
N GLU A 843 -25.88 22.87 28.77
CA GLU A 843 -25.22 24.08 28.24
C GLU A 843 -23.90 23.72 27.52
N ILE A 844 -23.96 23.09 26.35
CA ILE A 844 -22.86 23.17 25.34
C ILE A 844 -23.46 23.21 23.93
N THR A 845 -24.17 24.30 23.63
CA THR A 845 -24.43 24.75 22.25
C THR A 845 -24.38 26.27 22.18
N SER A 846 -23.22 26.86 22.46
CA SER A 846 -22.81 28.18 21.96
C SER A 846 -21.50 28.57 22.62
N ASP A 847 -20.37 28.46 21.91
CA ASP A 847 -19.20 29.30 22.15
C ASP A 847 -18.17 29.06 21.04
N PHE A 848 -18.20 29.91 20.01
CA PHE A 848 -17.02 30.39 19.28
C PHE A 848 -17.42 31.66 18.52
N GLN A 849 -17.33 32.80 19.20
CA GLN A 849 -17.21 34.11 18.53
C GLN A 849 -15.75 34.34 18.15
N ILE A 850 -15.51 34.59 16.86
CA ILE A 850 -14.24 35.10 16.34
C ILE A 850 -14.24 36.63 16.55
N PRO A 851 -13.21 37.23 17.17
CA PRO A 851 -13.13 38.68 17.30
C PRO A 851 -12.46 39.31 16.07
N GLY A 852 -13.21 40.20 15.38
CA GLY A 852 -12.63 41.30 14.60
C GLY A 852 -12.95 41.35 13.11
N ALA A 853 -14.06 42.01 12.74
CA ALA A 853 -14.15 42.77 11.50
C ALA A 853 -15.15 43.94 11.66
N PRO A 854 -14.82 45.17 11.23
CA PRO A 854 -15.77 46.27 11.25
C PRO A 854 -16.75 46.20 10.07
N ILE A 855 -17.98 46.55 10.39
CA ILE A 855 -19.15 46.75 9.54
C ILE A 855 -18.85 47.80 8.46
N ASP A 856 -19.18 47.54 7.18
CA ASP A 856 -20.27 48.23 6.45
C ASP A 856 -20.23 47.91 4.94
N ARG A 857 -21.42 47.91 4.30
CA ARG A 857 -21.75 47.95 2.84
C ARG A 857 -22.31 46.69 2.16
N PRO A 858 -23.21 46.89 1.16
CA PRO A 858 -24.43 46.10 0.99
C PRO A 858 -24.29 44.94 -0.01
N ARG A 859 -25.15 43.93 0.18
CA ARG A 859 -25.29 42.75 -0.69
C ARG A 859 -25.60 43.13 -2.16
N PRO A 860 -24.85 42.65 -3.15
CA PRO A 860 -25.32 42.65 -4.53
C PRO A 860 -26.31 41.49 -4.77
N ARG A 861 -27.31 41.79 -5.59
CA ARG A 861 -28.35 40.88 -6.08
C ARG A 861 -27.74 39.75 -6.91
N GLY A 862 -28.40 38.59 -6.86
CA GLY A 862 -28.02 37.39 -7.60
C GLY A 862 -27.94 37.61 -9.11
N SER A 863 -26.94 36.98 -9.70
CA SER A 863 -26.81 36.81 -11.14
C SER A 863 -27.42 35.47 -11.56
N GLU A 864 -28.31 35.55 -12.54
CA GLU A 864 -28.98 34.47 -13.25
C GLU A 864 -28.02 33.44 -13.87
N PRO A 865 -28.48 32.20 -14.14
CA PRO A 865 -27.72 31.22 -14.91
C PRO A 865 -27.71 31.60 -16.41
N PRO A 866 -26.61 31.36 -17.15
CA PRO A 866 -26.58 31.63 -18.58
C PRO A 866 -27.48 30.66 -19.35
N SER A 867 -28.30 31.24 -20.23
CA SER A 867 -29.25 30.61 -21.13
C SER A 867 -28.58 29.86 -22.28
N ALA A 868 -29.08 28.64 -22.51
CA ALA A 868 -29.31 27.95 -23.79
C ALA A 868 -28.26 28.08 -24.93
N VAL A 869 -27.50 27.00 -25.13
CA VAL A 869 -26.95 26.61 -26.44
C VAL A 869 -27.73 25.36 -26.90
N GLN A 870 -28.15 25.38 -28.16
CA GLN A 870 -29.05 24.43 -28.81
C GLN A 870 -28.52 22.99 -28.81
N GLU A 871 -29.28 22.07 -28.24
CA GLU A 871 -29.13 20.62 -28.44
C GLU A 871 -29.61 20.25 -29.85
N THR A 872 -28.69 19.74 -30.68
CA THR A 872 -29.03 18.96 -31.86
C THR A 872 -29.42 17.54 -31.44
N ALA A 873 -30.59 17.09 -31.87
CA ALA A 873 -31.15 15.78 -31.58
C ALA A 873 -30.20 14.63 -31.96
N HIS A 874 -29.78 13.85 -30.95
CA HIS A 874 -29.23 12.51 -31.15
C HIS A 874 -30.35 11.47 -30.93
N THR A 875 -30.40 10.52 -31.85
CA THR A 875 -31.31 9.37 -31.92
C THR A 875 -31.30 8.57 -30.61
N PRO A 876 -32.46 8.07 -30.12
CA PRO A 876 -32.49 7.22 -28.93
C PRO A 876 -31.79 5.89 -29.18
N TRP A 877 -31.03 5.44 -28.19
CA TRP A 877 -30.38 4.14 -28.13
C TRP A 877 -31.43 3.02 -28.11
N GLU A 878 -31.38 2.11 -29.08
CA GLU A 878 -32.16 0.87 -29.08
C GLU A 878 -31.32 -0.25 -28.43
N PRO A 879 -31.89 -1.06 -27.52
CA PRO A 879 -31.19 -2.21 -26.97
C PRO A 879 -31.04 -3.32 -28.01
N LEU A 880 -29.87 -3.94 -28.07
CA LEU A 880 -29.57 -5.12 -28.88
C LEU A 880 -30.53 -6.28 -28.51
N SER A 881 -30.99 -7.03 -29.51
CA SER A 881 -31.82 -8.22 -29.31
C SER A 881 -31.03 -9.39 -28.70
N ASP A 882 -31.73 -10.24 -27.94
CA ASP A 882 -31.20 -11.36 -27.15
C ASP A 882 -30.29 -12.39 -27.89
N ASP A 883 -30.21 -12.35 -29.23
CA ASP A 883 -29.37 -13.28 -30.02
C ASP A 883 -27.90 -12.82 -30.21
N GLU A 884 -27.53 -11.59 -29.84
CA GLU A 884 -26.15 -11.08 -30.03
C GLU A 884 -25.31 -11.04 -28.74
N ALA A 885 -25.82 -11.58 -27.63
CA ALA A 885 -25.20 -11.49 -26.30
C ALA A 885 -24.49 -12.77 -25.82
N THR A 886 -23.95 -13.60 -26.72
CA THR A 886 -23.16 -14.80 -26.34
C THR A 886 -21.72 -14.72 -26.81
N GLY A 887 -20.78 -14.73 -25.87
CA GLY A 887 -19.33 -14.59 -26.08
C GLY A 887 -18.63 -15.68 -26.91
N GLU A 888 -19.36 -16.64 -27.49
CA GLU A 888 -18.79 -17.67 -28.36
C GLU A 888 -18.43 -17.13 -29.77
N ALA A 889 -19.18 -16.17 -30.32
CA ALA A 889 -18.91 -15.61 -31.65
C ALA A 889 -17.59 -14.81 -31.73
N LEU A 890 -17.20 -14.16 -30.63
CA LEU A 890 -15.95 -13.39 -30.55
C LEU A 890 -14.72 -14.32 -30.50
N LEU A 891 -14.84 -15.47 -29.80
CA LEU A 891 -13.78 -16.46 -29.65
C LEU A 891 -13.53 -17.26 -30.95
N GLU A 892 -14.54 -17.43 -31.81
CA GLU A 892 -14.40 -18.11 -33.10
C GLU A 892 -13.59 -17.27 -34.11
N SER A 893 -13.69 -15.93 -34.03
CA SER A 893 -12.98 -15.00 -34.92
C SER A 893 -11.45 -14.95 -34.69
N LEU A 894 -10.99 -15.35 -33.50
CA LEU A 894 -9.57 -15.31 -33.10
C LEU A 894 -8.81 -16.61 -33.39
N ARG A 895 -9.48 -17.65 -33.94
CA ARG A 895 -8.93 -19.02 -34.01
C ARG A 895 -8.53 -19.56 -35.39
N LYS A 896 -8.52 -18.78 -36.48
CA LYS A 896 -8.07 -19.28 -37.80
C LYS A 896 -6.65 -18.81 -38.19
N PRO A 897 -5.70 -19.73 -38.46
CA PRO A 897 -4.33 -19.41 -38.89
C PRO A 897 -4.11 -19.51 -40.41
N GLY A 898 -3.16 -18.73 -40.93
CA GLY A 898 -2.55 -18.82 -42.28
C GLY A 898 -2.29 -17.43 -42.89
N GLU A 899 -1.19 -17.08 -43.57
CA GLU A 899 -0.03 -17.79 -44.13
C GLU A 899 1.08 -16.76 -44.47
N ASN A 900 2.34 -17.22 -44.47
CA ASN A 900 3.52 -16.76 -45.24
C ASN A 900 4.29 -15.46 -44.89
N THR A 901 5.51 -15.65 -44.37
CA THR A 901 6.75 -15.14 -45.01
C THR A 901 8.00 -15.90 -44.50
N PRO A 902 8.92 -16.35 -45.38
CA PRO A 902 10.18 -17.02 -45.01
C PRO A 902 11.43 -16.11 -45.10
N GLU A 903 12.43 -16.47 -44.28
CA GLU A 903 13.90 -16.27 -44.23
C GLU A 903 14.69 -15.24 -45.09
N GLY A 904 15.70 -14.60 -44.45
CA GLY A 904 16.93 -13.98 -45.02
C GLY A 904 16.97 -12.44 -44.96
N GLU A 905 18.02 -11.67 -44.64
CA GLU A 905 19.44 -11.81 -44.28
C GLU A 905 19.88 -10.52 -43.52
N ARG A 906 21.04 -10.52 -42.85
CA ARG A 906 21.60 -9.39 -42.07
C ARG A 906 22.44 -8.41 -42.91
N GLY A 907 22.20 -7.10 -42.69
CA GLY A 907 23.23 -6.04 -42.58
C GLY A 907 23.14 -4.86 -43.57
N PRO A 908 23.88 -3.74 -43.39
CA PRO A 908 24.31 -3.05 -42.16
C PRO A 908 23.95 -1.53 -42.16
N GLY A 909 23.87 -0.88 -40.99
CA GLY A 909 23.91 0.60 -40.93
C GLY A 909 23.22 1.25 -39.73
N ARG A 910 24.00 1.66 -38.72
CA ARG A 910 23.68 2.73 -37.75
C ARG A 910 23.67 4.11 -38.44
N PRO A 911 23.36 5.26 -37.79
CA PRO A 911 22.79 5.52 -36.45
C PRO A 911 21.64 6.57 -36.43
N GLY A 912 20.88 6.63 -35.34
CA GLY A 912 20.41 7.91 -34.80
C GLY A 912 18.90 8.05 -34.58
N LEU A 913 18.56 8.14 -33.29
CA LEU A 913 17.41 8.86 -32.71
C LEU A 913 16.02 8.27 -32.94
N ASN A 914 15.62 7.50 -31.93
CA ASN A 914 14.30 7.33 -31.31
C ASN A 914 13.10 8.02 -31.97
#